data_AF-A0A7J7JGR1-F1
#
_entry.id   AF-A0A7J7JGR1-F1
#
_cell.length_a   1.000
_cell.length_b   1.000
_cell.length_c   1.000
_cell.angle_alpha   90.00
_cell.angle_beta   90.00
_cell.angle_gamma   90.00
#
_symmetry.space_group_name_H-M   'P 1'
#
loop_
_entity.id
_entity.type
_entity.pdbx_description
1 polymer ?
#
loop_
_entity_poly.entity_id
_entity_poly.type
_entity_poly.pdbx_seq_one_letter_code
_entity_poly.pdbx_strand_id
1 'polypeptide(L)'
;MMDSRRSSIPHPNNTNSRISRFFLWWVAGLFRHGYHNGIEDLDILDVLPEDSSIKLSTNLGKEWDKELYKWRTGGKPRLWKALARCFGVSVTAMGLLLLLQEGLRFVQVFLIGELIGYFIGQSANSTVAYIYAAALGVCYICITLLAHPTFHTNYVLGMRMRVSCTSLMYRKALHLSSHSIQNTSPENIIKLMAQDSQKLDQSLFAVHYVWLGPLSLSAVCVYLYYTLDSVTFLAGILVIAVLVLPLQAVMTKVFSILRLKTSLATNTRVKIINEILRAVRSIKIYCWESTFCRQVHRLRMHEMKKVRLMAFGRAFQLSYFFSYNKLVLLALVTALHITDVNLDVKKICIVLALFDVIKVSIVLMIPLGIFYGSQALNTIKKIQDFLLLEEKSHDVYSSCGIKLPDDVMVSFENFSAFPPASGDKISYAASLQTLNFTINRGHLIVIVGPPGSGKTPLLMAMLGEIPRLRGFLRLKGKMSYASQAPWIFTASVRDNILFGQDYERVRYNKVVKACDLNKDIEMLPHSDMTVIGEHGYELLFGQKVKISLARTVYRQADMYLLDDPFGCVDSFVGRTIFNKCICGHLKDSTVVLVTQQLPYVKVADQVLVMQDGNITAQGAYEELLASGVNSRLCCPSTRWKEPRL
;
A
#
# COMPACT_ATOMS: atom_id res chain seq x y z
N MET A 1 -11.97 -10.20 -12.71
CA MET A 1 -13.30 -10.19 -13.35
C MET A 1 -14.32 -10.90 -12.45
N MET A 2 -14.53 -10.40 -11.22
CA MET A 2 -15.59 -10.87 -10.31
C MET A 2 -16.78 -9.89 -10.23
N ASP A 3 -16.71 -8.73 -10.93
CA ASP A 3 -17.71 -7.66 -10.81
C ASP A 3 -19.00 -7.85 -11.61
N SER A 4 -19.13 -8.87 -12.45
CA SER A 4 -20.31 -9.01 -13.34
C SER A 4 -21.59 -9.51 -12.65
N ARG A 5 -21.59 -9.72 -11.33
CA ARG A 5 -22.76 -10.20 -10.57
C ARG A 5 -23.21 -9.32 -9.41
N ARG A 6 -22.64 -8.13 -9.22
CA ARG A 6 -23.18 -7.18 -8.23
C ARG A 6 -24.22 -6.30 -8.92
N SER A 7 -25.50 -6.49 -8.60
CA SER A 7 -26.52 -5.50 -8.89
C SER A 7 -26.17 -4.24 -8.11
N SER A 8 -25.84 -3.15 -8.81
CA SER A 8 -25.42 -1.89 -8.20
C SER A 8 -26.56 -1.31 -7.35
N ILE A 9 -26.37 -1.25 -6.03
CA ILE A 9 -27.33 -0.58 -5.12
C ILE A 9 -26.86 0.86 -4.94
N PRO A 10 -27.48 1.84 -5.60
CA PRO A 10 -27.00 3.21 -5.59
C PRO A 10 -27.05 3.79 -4.18
N HIS A 11 -26.04 4.57 -3.83
CA HIS A 11 -26.00 5.22 -2.53
C HIS A 11 -27.19 6.19 -2.38
N PRO A 12 -28.02 6.05 -1.31
CA PRO A 12 -29.21 6.88 -1.11
C PRO A 12 -28.90 8.37 -0.82
N ASN A 13 -27.63 8.77 -0.75
CA ASN A 13 -27.23 10.16 -0.53
C ASN A 13 -27.54 11.06 -1.75
N ASN A 14 -27.67 10.47 -2.94
CA ASN A 14 -28.02 11.21 -4.15
C ASN A 14 -29.53 11.53 -4.24
N THR A 15 -30.38 10.75 -3.56
CA THR A 15 -31.84 10.87 -3.62
C THR A 15 -32.44 11.45 -2.33
N ASN A 16 -31.76 11.34 -1.20
CA ASN A 16 -32.29 11.78 0.10
C ASN A 16 -32.15 13.28 0.38
N SER A 17 -33.11 13.78 1.16
CA SER A 17 -33.13 15.16 1.67
C SER A 17 -31.86 15.49 2.46
N ARG A 18 -31.47 16.78 2.48
CA ARG A 18 -30.31 17.25 3.25
C ARG A 18 -30.41 16.91 4.75
N ILE A 19 -31.64 16.82 5.27
CA ILE A 19 -31.94 16.46 6.66
C ILE A 19 -31.59 14.99 6.92
N SER A 20 -32.04 14.08 6.05
CA SER A 20 -31.72 12.65 6.16
C SER A 20 -30.20 12.39 6.11
N ARG A 21 -29.47 13.16 5.30
CA ARG A 21 -28.00 13.11 5.25
C ARG A 21 -27.35 13.57 6.55
N PHE A 22 -27.81 14.69 7.11
CA PHE A 22 -27.25 15.23 8.34
C PHE A 22 -27.43 14.28 9.53
N PHE A 23 -28.61 13.65 9.67
CA PHE A 23 -28.89 12.69 10.74
C PHE A 23 -28.50 11.24 10.43
N LEU A 24 -27.91 10.97 9.25
CA LEU A 24 -27.56 9.62 8.79
C LEU A 24 -28.72 8.62 8.81
N TRP A 25 -29.97 9.08 8.67
CA TRP A 25 -31.17 8.24 8.76
C TRP A 25 -31.23 7.17 7.68
N TRP A 26 -30.57 7.40 6.54
CA TRP A 26 -30.48 6.45 5.44
C TRP A 26 -29.79 5.13 5.83
N VAL A 27 -28.96 5.11 6.89
CA VAL A 27 -28.28 3.89 7.38
C VAL A 27 -29.26 2.96 8.11
N ALA A 28 -30.37 3.49 8.65
CA ALA A 28 -31.31 2.71 9.45
C ALA A 28 -31.90 1.51 8.69
N GLY A 29 -32.11 1.64 7.37
CA GLY A 29 -32.57 0.54 6.53
C GLY A 29 -31.57 -0.61 6.46
N LEU A 30 -30.28 -0.30 6.32
CA LEU A 30 -29.21 -1.30 6.30
C LEU A 30 -29.06 -1.99 7.66
N PHE A 31 -29.16 -1.24 8.75
CA PHE A 31 -29.12 -1.84 10.10
C PHE A 31 -30.32 -2.73 10.38
N ARG A 32 -31.52 -2.34 9.93
CA ARG A 32 -32.72 -3.17 10.05
C ARG A 32 -32.61 -4.45 9.24
N HIS A 33 -32.11 -4.38 8.01
CA HIS A 33 -31.84 -5.56 7.19
C HIS A 33 -30.80 -6.48 7.84
N GLY A 34 -29.67 -5.91 8.25
CA GLY A 34 -28.60 -6.66 8.90
C GLY A 34 -29.01 -7.34 10.23
N TYR A 35 -29.94 -6.75 10.98
CA TYR A 35 -30.48 -7.35 12.19
C TYR A 35 -31.29 -8.62 11.92
N HIS A 36 -32.04 -8.66 10.81
CA HIS A 36 -32.93 -9.78 10.49
C HIS A 36 -32.28 -10.85 9.61
N ASN A 37 -31.48 -10.44 8.62
CA ASN A 37 -31.03 -11.31 7.53
C ASN A 37 -29.51 -11.55 7.54
N GLY A 38 -28.75 -10.87 8.39
CA GLY A 38 -27.30 -10.72 8.18
C GLY A 38 -26.99 -9.75 7.05
N ILE A 39 -25.71 -9.42 6.86
CA ILE A 39 -25.25 -8.54 5.78
C ILE A 39 -24.30 -9.34 4.89
N GLU A 40 -24.64 -9.44 3.61
CA GLU A 40 -23.77 -10.02 2.58
C GLU A 40 -23.13 -8.92 1.71
N ASP A 41 -22.08 -9.26 0.94
CA ASP A 41 -21.39 -8.31 0.06
C ASP A 41 -22.32 -7.67 -0.99
N LEU A 42 -23.40 -8.37 -1.36
CA LEU A 42 -24.41 -7.90 -2.29
C LEU A 42 -25.32 -6.81 -1.69
N ASP A 43 -25.46 -6.77 -0.36
CA ASP A 43 -26.30 -5.80 0.35
C ASP A 43 -25.59 -4.44 0.57
N ILE A 44 -24.28 -4.40 0.32
CA ILE A 44 -23.47 -3.20 0.52
C ILE A 44 -23.81 -2.18 -0.56
N LEU A 45 -23.93 -0.91 -0.15
CA LEU A 45 -24.20 0.21 -1.05
C LEU A 45 -22.98 0.56 -1.92
N ASP A 46 -23.25 1.14 -3.08
CA ASP A 46 -22.20 1.68 -3.94
C ASP A 46 -21.50 2.89 -3.30
N VAL A 47 -20.24 3.09 -3.67
CA VAL A 47 -19.44 4.22 -3.20
C VAL A 47 -19.92 5.51 -3.86
N LEU A 48 -19.89 6.62 -3.11
CA LEU A 48 -20.21 7.93 -3.65
C LEU A 48 -19.24 8.31 -4.80
N PRO A 49 -19.71 9.00 -5.86
CA PRO A 49 -18.83 9.43 -6.95
C PRO A 49 -17.67 10.32 -6.49
N GLU A 50 -17.88 11.11 -5.43
CA GLU A 50 -16.85 11.93 -4.78
C GLU A 50 -15.75 11.12 -4.08
N ASP A 51 -16.10 9.92 -3.60
CA ASP A 51 -15.21 9.00 -2.88
C ASP A 51 -14.57 7.96 -3.80
N SER A 52 -14.83 8.05 -5.11
CA SER A 52 -14.26 7.14 -6.10
C SER A 52 -12.74 7.27 -6.17
N SER A 53 -12.06 6.12 -6.26
CA SER A 53 -10.59 6.06 -6.37
C SER A 53 -10.06 6.80 -7.62
N ILE A 54 -10.82 6.81 -8.70
CA ILE A 54 -10.46 7.48 -9.96
C ILE A 54 -10.39 9.00 -9.77
N LYS A 55 -11.42 9.61 -9.17
CA LYS A 55 -11.47 11.07 -8.96
C LYS A 55 -10.41 11.50 -7.95
N LEU A 56 -10.34 10.80 -6.82
CA LEU A 56 -9.40 11.07 -5.73
C LEU A 56 -7.94 10.94 -6.17
N SER A 57 -7.58 9.86 -6.85
CA SER A 57 -6.20 9.65 -7.35
C SER A 57 -5.80 10.65 -8.42
N THR A 58 -6.71 11.02 -9.33
CA THR A 58 -6.43 12.00 -10.38
C THR A 58 -6.19 13.40 -9.80
N ASN A 59 -6.96 13.81 -8.78
CA ASN A 59 -6.75 15.09 -8.11
C ASN A 59 -5.41 15.14 -7.37
N LEU A 60 -5.09 14.11 -6.58
CA LEU A 60 -3.79 14.05 -5.88
C LEU A 60 -2.62 13.92 -6.86
N GLY A 61 -2.78 13.15 -7.95
CA GLY A 61 -1.80 13.00 -9.01
C GLY A 61 -1.40 14.35 -9.63
N LYS A 62 -2.38 15.17 -10.01
CA LYS A 62 -2.13 16.53 -10.54
C LYS A 62 -1.32 17.40 -9.58
N GLU A 63 -1.63 17.37 -8.29
CA GLU A 63 -0.88 18.14 -7.29
C GLU A 63 0.51 17.55 -6.98
N TRP A 64 0.66 16.23 -7.11
CA TRP A 64 1.95 15.55 -6.99
C TRP A 64 2.85 15.85 -8.18
N ASP A 65 2.32 15.90 -9.40
CA ASP A 65 3.06 16.26 -10.62
C ASP A 65 3.66 17.68 -10.51
N LYS A 66 2.95 18.61 -9.88
CA LYS A 66 3.48 19.96 -9.58
C LYS A 66 4.67 19.91 -8.61
N GLU A 67 4.69 18.99 -7.65
CA GLU A 67 5.83 18.80 -6.75
C GLU A 67 6.99 18.08 -7.45
N LEU A 68 6.71 17.13 -8.34
CA LEU A 68 7.72 16.48 -9.18
C LEU A 68 8.37 17.47 -10.16
N TYR A 69 7.59 18.39 -10.75
CA TYR A 69 8.14 19.45 -11.59
C TYR A 69 9.14 20.32 -10.81
N LYS A 70 8.79 20.73 -9.59
CA LYS A 70 9.70 21.48 -8.70
C LYS A 70 10.96 20.69 -8.35
N TRP A 71 10.84 19.37 -8.19
CA TRP A 71 12.00 18.51 -7.95
C TRP A 71 12.96 18.51 -9.14
N ARG A 72 12.43 18.40 -10.36
CA ARG A 72 13.22 18.47 -11.60
C ARG A 72 13.93 19.82 -11.78
N THR A 73 13.38 20.91 -11.23
CA THR A 73 13.99 22.24 -11.25
C THR A 73 14.86 22.54 -10.01
N GLY A 74 15.31 21.52 -9.26
CA GLY A 74 16.25 21.66 -8.14
C GLY A 74 15.62 21.84 -6.74
N GLY A 75 14.29 21.75 -6.62
CA GLY A 75 13.58 21.79 -5.35
C GLY A 75 13.52 20.43 -4.63
N LYS A 76 13.00 20.40 -3.39
CA LYS A 76 12.72 19.15 -2.66
C LYS A 76 11.22 18.83 -2.70
N PRO A 77 10.78 17.71 -3.30
CA PRO A 77 9.37 17.35 -3.38
C PRO A 77 8.85 16.98 -1.99
N ARG A 78 7.61 17.39 -1.68
CA ARG A 78 6.98 17.09 -0.39
C ARG A 78 5.54 16.63 -0.58
N LEU A 79 5.27 15.34 -0.36
CA LEU A 79 3.94 14.76 -0.55
C LEU A 79 2.89 15.39 0.36
N TRP A 80 3.26 15.74 1.59
CA TRP A 80 2.34 16.41 2.52
C TRP A 80 1.84 17.77 1.98
N LYS A 81 2.64 18.48 1.16
CA LYS A 81 2.20 19.74 0.53
C LYS A 81 1.16 19.50 -0.56
N ALA A 82 1.32 18.44 -1.35
CA ALA A 82 0.31 18.03 -2.34
C ALA A 82 -1.01 17.64 -1.66
N LEU A 83 -0.93 16.86 -0.57
CA LEU A 83 -2.09 16.53 0.26
C LEU A 83 -2.75 17.77 0.87
N ALA A 84 -1.95 18.73 1.36
CA ALA A 84 -2.47 19.98 1.91
C ALA A 84 -3.18 20.84 0.84
N ARG A 85 -2.73 20.85 -0.42
CA ARG A 85 -3.44 21.53 -1.51
C ARG A 85 -4.76 20.84 -1.87
N CYS A 86 -4.82 19.51 -1.81
CA CYS A 86 -6.04 18.75 -2.12
C CYS A 86 -7.10 18.82 -1.02
N PHE A 87 -6.69 18.67 0.24
CA PHE A 87 -7.61 18.47 1.36
C PHE A 87 -7.54 19.56 2.42
N GLY A 88 -6.56 20.46 2.34
CA GLY A 88 -6.26 21.43 3.40
C GLY A 88 -7.42 22.36 3.71
N VAL A 89 -8.16 22.84 2.71
CA VAL A 89 -9.33 23.72 2.91
C VAL A 89 -10.42 23.02 3.74
N SER A 90 -10.70 21.75 3.43
CA SER A 90 -11.70 20.97 4.18
C SER A 90 -11.21 20.67 5.60
N VAL A 91 -9.92 20.34 5.76
CA VAL A 91 -9.31 20.09 7.07
C VAL A 91 -9.31 21.35 7.94
N THR A 92 -8.96 22.52 7.39
CA THR A 92 -8.99 23.78 8.14
C THR A 92 -10.41 24.19 8.51
N ALA A 93 -11.38 23.99 7.61
CA ALA A 93 -12.80 24.22 7.91
C ALA A 93 -13.29 23.37 9.09
N MET A 94 -12.93 22.08 9.14
CA MET A 94 -13.26 21.23 10.30
C MET A 94 -12.57 21.70 11.58
N GLY A 95 -11.32 22.16 11.48
CA GLY A 95 -10.62 22.78 12.61
C GLY A 95 -11.31 24.01 13.18
N LEU A 96 -11.87 24.87 12.31
CA LEU A 96 -12.65 26.05 12.72
C LEU A 96 -13.99 25.66 13.36
N LEU A 97 -14.65 24.62 12.87
CA LEU A 97 -15.87 24.08 13.50
C LEU A 97 -15.59 23.51 14.90
N LEU A 98 -14.45 22.81 15.07
CA LEU A 98 -14.01 22.35 16.39
C LEU A 98 -13.68 23.52 17.32
N LEU A 99 -13.08 24.60 16.81
CA LEU A 99 -12.84 25.81 17.59
C LEU A 99 -14.16 26.42 18.09
N LEU A 100 -15.16 26.53 17.21
CA LEU A 100 -16.49 27.00 17.59
C LEU A 100 -17.13 26.10 18.64
N GLN A 101 -17.02 24.78 18.48
CA GLN A 101 -17.53 23.81 19.44
C GLN A 101 -16.86 23.96 20.81
N GLU A 102 -15.55 24.12 20.86
CA GLU A 102 -14.83 24.38 22.10
C GLU A 102 -15.31 25.70 22.73
N GLY A 103 -15.44 26.78 21.95
CA GLY A 103 -15.99 28.05 22.43
C GLY A 103 -17.39 27.92 23.05
N LEU A 104 -18.28 27.13 22.44
CA LEU A 104 -19.61 26.85 23.00
C LEU A 104 -19.55 26.11 24.34
N ARG A 105 -18.58 25.21 24.56
CA ARG A 105 -18.39 24.56 25.86
C ARG A 105 -18.01 25.56 26.95
N PHE A 106 -17.20 26.57 26.64
CA PHE A 106 -16.91 27.65 27.58
C PHE A 106 -18.17 28.44 27.92
N VAL A 107 -18.98 28.80 26.93
CA VAL A 107 -20.28 29.47 27.14
C VAL A 107 -21.18 28.63 28.04
N GLN A 108 -21.25 27.31 27.82
CA GLN A 108 -22.01 26.40 28.67
C GLN A 108 -21.58 26.48 30.14
N VAL A 109 -20.27 26.53 30.41
CA VAL A 109 -19.74 26.63 31.78
C VAL A 109 -20.17 27.95 32.44
N PHE A 110 -20.14 29.07 31.72
CA PHE A 110 -20.57 30.36 32.26
C PHE A 110 -22.08 30.40 32.54
N LEU A 111 -22.90 29.80 31.67
CA LEU A 111 -24.35 29.70 31.89
C LEU A 111 -24.69 28.89 33.16
N ILE A 112 -23.93 27.82 33.42
CA ILE A 112 -24.06 27.05 34.69
C ILE A 112 -23.70 27.95 35.88
N GLY A 113 -22.64 28.74 35.76
CA GLY A 113 -22.21 29.68 36.78
C GLY A 113 -23.29 30.71 37.15
N GLU A 114 -23.94 31.32 36.17
CA GLU A 114 -25.03 32.28 36.41
C GLU A 114 -26.26 31.63 37.04
N LEU A 115 -26.60 30.39 36.61
CA LEU A 115 -27.70 29.64 37.21
C LEU A 115 -27.42 29.31 38.69
N ILE A 116 -26.19 28.95 39.04
CA ILE A 116 -25.77 28.74 40.44
C ILE A 116 -25.89 30.05 41.23
N GLY A 117 -25.49 31.19 40.65
CA GLY A 117 -25.62 32.51 41.27
C GLY A 117 -27.06 32.86 41.65
N TYR A 118 -28.04 32.52 40.81
CA TYR A 118 -29.46 32.67 41.13
C TYR A 118 -29.85 31.90 42.39
N PHE A 119 -29.46 30.62 42.51
CA PHE A 119 -29.80 29.79 43.68
C PHE A 119 -29.09 30.21 44.97
N ILE A 120 -27.95 30.91 44.86
CA ILE A 120 -27.25 31.51 46.01
C ILE A 120 -27.94 32.81 46.49
N GLY A 121 -28.92 33.32 45.74
CA GLY A 121 -29.67 34.54 46.08
C GLY A 121 -29.10 35.82 45.50
N GLN A 122 -28.18 35.74 44.52
CA GLN A 122 -27.61 36.92 43.85
C GLN A 122 -28.58 37.59 42.86
N SER A 123 -29.68 36.93 42.48
CA SER A 123 -30.72 37.50 41.62
C SER A 123 -32.12 37.01 42.02
N ALA A 124 -33.09 37.92 42.07
CA ALA A 124 -34.45 37.64 42.56
C ALA A 124 -35.44 37.20 41.45
N ASN A 125 -35.06 37.28 40.17
CA ASN A 125 -36.00 37.11 39.06
C ASN A 125 -35.97 35.70 38.48
N SER A 126 -37.05 34.94 38.71
CA SER A 126 -37.22 33.57 38.20
C SER A 126 -37.17 33.47 36.68
N THR A 127 -37.60 34.51 35.97
CA THR A 127 -37.58 34.56 34.49
C THR A 127 -36.15 34.46 33.95
N VAL A 128 -35.19 35.12 34.60
CA VAL A 128 -33.79 35.13 34.19
C VAL A 128 -33.16 33.74 34.37
N ALA A 129 -33.52 33.03 35.44
CA ALA A 129 -33.08 31.65 35.66
C ALA A 129 -33.61 30.70 34.57
N TYR A 130 -34.89 30.83 34.17
CA TYR A 130 -35.45 30.05 33.07
C TYR A 130 -34.74 30.35 31.73
N ILE A 131 -34.36 31.60 31.47
CA ILE A 131 -33.59 31.98 30.27
C ILE A 131 -32.21 31.29 30.27
N TYR A 132 -31.48 31.32 31.39
CA TYR A 132 -30.18 30.64 31.48
C TYR A 132 -30.30 29.12 31.32
N ALA A 133 -31.32 28.50 31.92
CA ALA A 133 -31.57 27.06 31.76
C ALA A 133 -31.91 26.70 30.30
N ALA A 134 -32.76 27.50 29.64
CA ALA A 134 -33.08 27.31 28.23
C ALA A 134 -31.84 27.50 27.33
N ALA A 135 -31.04 28.55 27.58
CA ALA A 135 -29.80 28.81 26.85
C ALA A 135 -28.79 27.67 27.01
N LEU A 136 -28.70 27.05 28.20
CA LEU A 136 -27.85 25.89 28.46
C LEU A 136 -28.30 24.68 27.64
N GLY A 137 -29.61 24.41 27.59
CA GLY A 137 -30.18 23.35 26.75
C GLY A 137 -29.88 23.56 25.26
N VAL A 138 -30.09 24.78 24.76
CA VAL A 138 -29.76 25.15 23.37
C VAL A 138 -28.27 24.99 23.09
N CYS A 139 -27.40 25.43 24.01
CA CYS A 139 -25.96 25.29 23.87
C CYS A 139 -25.54 23.81 23.76
N TYR A 140 -26.09 22.94 24.61
CA TYR A 140 -25.83 21.51 24.57
C TYR A 140 -26.26 20.85 23.24
N ILE A 141 -27.45 21.22 22.74
CA ILE A 141 -27.95 20.75 21.44
C ILE A 141 -27.01 21.22 20.32
N CYS A 142 -26.61 22.50 20.31
CA CYS A 142 -25.68 23.04 19.32
C CYS A 142 -24.32 22.31 19.34
N ILE A 143 -23.76 22.05 20.52
CA ILE A 143 -22.50 21.30 20.67
C ILE A 143 -22.63 19.90 20.05
N THR A 144 -23.74 19.21 20.33
CA THR A 144 -24.01 17.86 19.80
C THR A 144 -24.18 17.86 18.29
N LEU A 145 -24.96 18.82 17.76
CA LEU A 145 -25.19 18.98 16.32
C LEU A 145 -23.90 19.32 15.55
N LEU A 146 -22.94 20.01 16.17
CA LEU A 146 -21.63 20.28 15.57
C LEU A 146 -20.66 19.09 15.69
N ALA A 147 -20.71 18.34 16.79
CA ALA A 147 -19.76 17.28 17.09
C ALA A 147 -19.81 16.13 16.08
N HIS A 148 -20.99 15.57 15.84
CA HIS A 148 -21.15 14.36 15.02
C HIS A 148 -20.73 14.57 13.55
N PRO A 149 -21.19 15.62 12.84
CA PRO A 149 -20.77 15.86 11.46
C PRO A 149 -19.27 16.13 11.33
N THR A 150 -18.68 16.85 12.29
CA THR A 150 -17.24 17.15 12.31
C THR A 150 -16.43 15.87 12.47
N PHE A 151 -16.84 14.99 13.39
CA PHE A 151 -16.23 13.69 13.58
C PHE A 151 -16.33 12.83 12.31
N HIS A 152 -17.53 12.67 11.76
CA HIS A 152 -17.77 11.90 10.54
C HIS A 152 -16.93 12.42 9.37
N THR A 153 -16.90 13.73 9.16
CA THR A 153 -16.15 14.35 8.06
C THR A 153 -14.64 14.16 8.23
N ASN A 154 -14.10 14.24 9.45
CA ASN A 154 -12.68 13.97 9.70
C ASN A 154 -12.29 12.53 9.34
N TYR A 155 -13.15 11.54 9.64
CA TYR A 155 -12.92 10.15 9.23
C TYR A 155 -13.00 9.96 7.70
N VAL A 156 -14.00 10.57 7.06
CA VAL A 156 -14.15 10.52 5.60
C VAL A 156 -12.95 11.17 4.91
N LEU A 157 -12.47 12.32 5.41
CA LEU A 157 -11.27 12.97 4.87
C LEU A 157 -10.02 12.11 5.04
N GLY A 158 -9.83 11.46 6.20
CA GLY A 158 -8.72 10.51 6.41
C GLY A 158 -8.77 9.34 5.42
N MET A 159 -9.97 8.77 5.20
CA MET A 159 -10.20 7.71 4.23
C MET A 159 -9.94 8.16 2.79
N ARG A 160 -10.39 9.36 2.40
CA ARG A 160 -10.09 9.96 1.09
C ARG A 160 -8.58 10.13 0.87
N MET A 161 -7.84 10.58 1.88
CA MET A 161 -6.37 10.67 1.83
C MET A 161 -5.74 9.30 1.61
N ARG A 162 -6.16 8.26 2.35
CA ARG A 162 -5.69 6.89 2.16
C ARG A 162 -5.92 6.40 0.74
N VAL A 163 -7.16 6.45 0.25
CA VAL A 163 -7.55 5.94 -1.08
C VAL A 163 -6.78 6.65 -2.20
N SER A 164 -6.58 7.96 -2.07
CA SER A 164 -5.79 8.74 -3.03
C SER A 164 -4.34 8.26 -3.09
N CYS A 165 -3.71 8.12 -1.92
CA CYS A 165 -2.31 7.68 -1.81
C CYS A 165 -2.13 6.24 -2.30
N THR A 166 -3.00 5.30 -1.90
CA THR A 166 -2.87 3.90 -2.31
C THR A 166 -3.05 3.72 -3.81
N SER A 167 -4.00 4.43 -4.42
CA SER A 167 -4.20 4.40 -5.87
C SER A 167 -3.00 5.00 -6.63
N LEU A 168 -2.43 6.11 -6.14
CA LEU A 168 -1.21 6.70 -6.72
C LEU A 168 -0.01 5.74 -6.61
N MET A 169 0.17 5.11 -5.46
CA MET A 169 1.22 4.11 -5.27
C MET A 169 1.02 2.88 -6.16
N TYR A 170 -0.23 2.44 -6.36
CA TYR A 170 -0.53 1.30 -7.22
C TYR A 170 -0.14 1.61 -8.67
N ARG A 171 -0.48 2.81 -9.18
CA ARG A 171 -0.01 3.29 -10.48
C ARG A 171 1.52 3.32 -10.54
N LYS A 172 2.17 3.90 -9.53
CA LYS A 172 3.64 3.94 -9.45
C LYS A 172 4.26 2.54 -9.53
N ALA A 173 3.73 1.58 -8.77
CA ALA A 173 4.26 0.21 -8.71
C ALA A 173 4.28 -0.49 -10.08
N LEU A 174 3.32 -0.20 -10.95
CA LEU A 174 3.26 -0.75 -12.31
C LEU A 174 4.31 -0.15 -13.25
N HIS A 175 4.87 1.01 -12.91
CA HIS A 175 5.86 1.74 -13.72
C HIS A 175 7.27 1.72 -13.13
N LEU A 176 7.50 1.06 -11.99
CA LEU A 176 8.83 1.00 -11.37
C LEU A 176 9.85 0.30 -12.29
N SER A 177 11.08 0.81 -12.30
CA SER A 177 12.19 0.14 -12.98
C SER A 177 12.51 -1.21 -12.34
N SER A 178 12.99 -2.17 -13.13
CA SER A 178 13.43 -3.48 -12.63
C SER A 178 14.47 -3.35 -11.51
N HIS A 179 15.30 -2.30 -11.56
CA HIS A 179 16.27 -1.98 -10.51
C HIS A 179 15.59 -1.62 -9.18
N SER A 180 14.62 -0.69 -9.23
CA SER A 180 13.87 -0.28 -8.05
C SER A 180 13.05 -1.42 -7.45
N ILE A 181 12.50 -2.31 -8.30
CA ILE A 181 11.73 -3.50 -7.88
C ILE A 181 12.63 -4.52 -7.17
N GLN A 182 13.87 -4.72 -7.62
CA GLN A 182 14.79 -5.65 -6.95
C GLN A 182 15.28 -5.10 -5.61
N ASN A 183 15.55 -3.80 -5.54
CA ASN A 183 15.98 -3.15 -4.29
C ASN A 183 14.85 -3.00 -3.27
N THR A 184 13.60 -2.96 -3.74
CA THR A 184 12.42 -2.83 -2.88
C THR A 184 11.68 -4.16 -2.81
N SER A 185 11.75 -4.87 -1.68
CA SER A 185 11.06 -6.16 -1.58
C SER A 185 9.55 -6.00 -1.87
N PRO A 186 8.94 -6.85 -2.71
CA PRO A 186 7.50 -6.79 -3.01
C PRO A 186 6.62 -6.82 -1.74
N GLU A 187 7.06 -7.56 -0.73
CA GLU A 187 6.43 -7.62 0.59
C GLU A 187 6.37 -6.23 1.27
N ASN A 188 7.42 -5.41 1.13
CA ASN A 188 7.44 -4.05 1.67
C ASN A 188 6.46 -3.13 0.93
N ILE A 189 6.28 -3.31 -0.38
CA ILE A 189 5.32 -2.53 -1.18
C ILE A 189 3.89 -2.86 -0.74
N ILE A 190 3.55 -4.15 -0.62
CA ILE A 190 2.24 -4.61 -0.15
C ILE A 190 1.97 -4.10 1.26
N LYS A 191 2.95 -4.21 2.16
CA LYS A 191 2.86 -3.68 3.52
C LYS A 191 2.61 -2.17 3.54
N LEU A 192 3.30 -1.42 2.68
CA LEU A 192 3.12 0.03 2.58
C LEU A 192 1.70 0.38 2.12
N MET A 193 1.20 -0.33 1.09
CA MET A 193 -0.13 -0.14 0.50
C MET A 193 -1.28 -0.55 1.43
N ALA A 194 -1.19 -1.71 2.08
CA ALA A 194 -2.30 -2.27 2.84
C ALA A 194 -2.28 -1.89 4.33
N GLN A 195 -1.09 -1.85 4.96
CA GLN A 195 -0.98 -1.69 6.41
C GLN A 195 -0.57 -0.27 6.83
N ASP A 196 0.48 0.29 6.22
CA ASP A 196 0.97 1.61 6.63
C ASP A 196 0.03 2.72 6.18
N SER A 197 -0.58 2.62 4.98
CA SER A 197 -1.54 3.59 4.46
C SER A 197 -2.82 3.70 5.32
N GLN A 198 -3.25 2.60 5.96
CA GLN A 198 -4.45 2.56 6.81
C GLN A 198 -4.35 3.51 8.01
N LYS A 199 -3.13 3.84 8.44
CA LYS A 199 -2.90 4.84 9.50
C LYS A 199 -3.39 6.24 9.13
N LEU A 200 -3.55 6.54 7.83
CA LEU A 200 -4.09 7.82 7.36
C LEU A 200 -5.58 7.97 7.69
N ASP A 201 -6.34 6.88 7.84
CA ASP A 201 -7.77 6.94 8.16
C ASP A 201 -8.04 7.66 9.48
N GLN A 202 -7.18 7.46 10.48
CA GLN A 202 -7.32 8.04 11.81
C GLN A 202 -6.46 9.31 12.00
N SER A 203 -5.79 9.78 10.95
CA SER A 203 -4.81 10.88 11.05
C SER A 203 -5.40 12.19 11.55
N LEU A 204 -6.66 12.47 11.19
CA LEU A 204 -7.35 13.73 11.51
C LEU A 204 -8.17 13.67 12.80
N PHE A 205 -8.27 12.49 13.44
CA PHE A 205 -9.14 12.26 14.60
C PHE A 205 -8.93 13.27 15.74
N ALA A 206 -7.66 13.48 16.13
CA ALA A 206 -7.32 14.35 17.26
C ALA A 206 -6.25 15.39 16.93
N VAL A 207 -5.85 15.54 15.66
CA VAL A 207 -4.74 16.43 15.28
C VAL A 207 -5.03 17.89 15.59
N HIS A 208 -6.30 18.32 15.48
CA HIS A 208 -6.69 19.69 15.78
C HIS A 208 -6.54 20.05 17.26
N TYR A 209 -6.63 19.07 18.16
CA TYR A 209 -6.44 19.30 19.60
C TYR A 209 -5.01 19.68 19.96
N VAL A 210 -4.03 19.43 19.09
CA VAL A 210 -2.63 19.83 19.30
C VAL A 210 -2.49 21.35 19.38
N TRP A 211 -3.28 22.11 18.63
CA TRP A 211 -3.29 23.57 18.69
C TRP A 211 -4.49 24.14 19.45
N LEU A 212 -5.64 23.46 19.44
CA LEU A 212 -6.80 23.86 20.25
C LEU A 212 -6.54 23.76 21.75
N GLY A 213 -5.80 22.74 22.20
CA GLY A 213 -5.53 22.53 23.63
C GLY A 213 -4.73 23.67 24.30
N PRO A 214 -3.60 24.12 23.72
CA PRO A 214 -2.89 25.31 24.20
C PRO A 214 -3.75 26.57 24.13
N LEU A 215 -4.58 26.71 23.09
CA LEU A 215 -5.49 27.85 22.94
C LEU A 215 -6.56 27.87 24.05
N SER A 216 -7.20 26.73 24.32
CA SER A 216 -8.21 26.62 25.39
C SER A 216 -7.60 26.82 26.78
N LEU A 217 -6.38 26.33 27.00
CA LEU A 217 -5.63 26.61 28.23
C LEU A 217 -5.37 28.10 28.39
N SER A 218 -4.91 28.77 27.33
CA SER A 218 -4.66 30.21 27.37
C SER A 218 -5.93 31.01 27.67
N ALA A 219 -7.07 30.63 27.10
CA ALA A 219 -8.36 31.27 27.36
C ALA A 219 -8.79 31.13 28.82
N VAL A 220 -8.62 29.96 29.43
CA VAL A 220 -8.89 29.78 30.87
C VAL A 220 -7.93 30.60 31.72
N CYS A 221 -6.62 30.60 31.41
CA CYS A 221 -5.67 31.42 32.16
C CYS A 221 -6.07 32.92 32.13
N VAL A 222 -6.46 33.44 30.96
CA VAL A 222 -6.95 34.82 30.84
C VAL A 222 -8.22 35.03 31.68
N TYR A 223 -9.18 34.11 31.64
CA TYR A 223 -10.38 34.21 32.47
C TYR A 223 -10.06 34.21 33.98
N LEU A 224 -9.21 33.28 34.42
CA LEU A 224 -8.80 33.19 35.82
C LEU A 224 -8.10 34.46 36.28
N TYR A 225 -7.30 35.10 35.42
CA TYR A 225 -6.61 36.36 35.72
C TYR A 225 -7.58 37.50 36.06
N TYR A 226 -8.71 37.59 35.34
CA TYR A 226 -9.69 38.65 35.57
C TYR A 226 -10.68 38.35 36.70
N THR A 227 -10.88 37.08 37.05
CA THR A 227 -11.98 36.67 37.96
C THR A 227 -11.51 36.38 39.39
N LEU A 228 -10.28 35.92 39.53
CA LEU A 228 -9.65 35.57 40.80
C LEU A 228 -8.71 36.67 41.26
N ASP A 229 -8.57 36.81 42.58
CA ASP A 229 -7.56 37.69 43.16
C ASP A 229 -6.16 37.23 42.75
N SER A 230 -5.22 38.17 42.66
CA SER A 230 -3.87 37.96 42.14
C SER A 230 -3.18 36.75 42.78
N VAL A 231 -3.38 36.52 44.08
CA VAL A 231 -2.77 35.42 44.84
C VAL A 231 -3.43 34.07 44.52
N THR A 232 -4.76 34.02 44.41
CA THR A 232 -5.51 32.79 44.06
C THR A 232 -5.27 32.39 42.61
N PHE A 233 -5.15 33.37 41.71
CA PHE A 233 -4.73 33.17 40.32
C PHE A 233 -3.33 32.55 40.21
N LEU A 234 -2.36 33.10 40.94
CA LEU A 234 -1.00 32.58 41.03
C LEU A 234 -0.98 31.13 41.51
N ALA A 235 -1.80 30.80 42.51
CA ALA A 235 -1.92 29.43 42.99
C ALA A 235 -2.56 28.47 41.96
N GLY A 236 -3.63 28.90 41.26
CA GLY A 236 -4.25 28.10 40.19
C GLY A 236 -3.29 27.83 39.03
N ILE A 237 -2.51 28.83 38.63
CA ILE A 237 -1.44 28.67 37.62
C ILE A 237 -0.34 27.76 38.12
N LEU A 238 0.07 27.88 39.39
CA LEU A 238 1.09 27.01 39.97
C LEU A 238 0.67 25.54 39.89
N VAL A 239 -0.61 25.24 40.13
CA VAL A 239 -1.15 23.88 40.00
C VAL A 239 -1.09 23.38 38.56
N ILE A 240 -1.48 24.21 37.59
CA ILE A 240 -1.38 23.86 36.16
C ILE A 240 0.08 23.64 35.74
N ALA A 241 0.96 24.59 36.09
CA ALA A 241 2.34 24.66 35.64
C ALA A 241 3.25 23.64 36.32
N VAL A 242 2.97 23.27 37.57
CA VAL A 242 3.81 22.35 38.37
C VAL A 242 3.24 20.94 38.39
N LEU A 243 1.92 20.77 38.57
CA LEU A 243 1.32 19.45 38.73
C LEU A 243 0.86 18.85 37.41
N VAL A 244 0.20 19.65 36.56
CA VAL A 244 -0.54 19.11 35.40
C VAL A 244 0.33 18.95 34.16
N LEU A 245 0.96 20.04 33.71
CA LEU A 245 1.71 20.05 32.46
C LEU A 245 3.00 19.21 32.51
N PRO A 246 3.84 19.29 33.56
CA PRO A 246 5.10 18.53 33.61
C PRO A 246 4.84 17.04 33.73
N LEU A 247 3.90 16.64 34.59
CA LEU A 247 3.49 15.26 34.75
C LEU A 247 2.96 14.70 33.44
N GLN A 248 2.07 15.43 32.75
CA GLN A 248 1.53 15.00 31.46
C GLN A 248 2.61 14.91 30.36
N ALA A 249 3.56 15.84 30.31
CA ALA A 249 4.66 15.83 29.34
C ALA A 249 5.60 14.64 29.58
N VAL A 250 6.00 14.39 30.83
CA VAL A 250 6.81 13.24 31.21
C VAL A 250 6.07 11.93 30.89
N MET A 251 4.80 11.82 31.26
CA MET A 251 3.99 10.63 30.97
C MET A 251 3.85 10.37 29.48
N THR A 252 3.61 11.41 28.68
CA THR A 252 3.51 11.28 27.21
C THR A 252 4.84 10.79 26.61
N LYS A 253 5.98 11.33 27.08
CA LYS A 253 7.32 10.91 26.64
C LYS A 253 7.61 9.46 27.03
N VAL A 254 7.38 9.09 28.28
CA VAL A 254 7.56 7.72 28.79
C VAL A 254 6.67 6.75 28.00
N PHE A 255 5.41 7.11 27.78
CA PHE A 255 4.46 6.28 27.05
C PHE A 255 4.89 6.05 25.59
N SER A 256 5.36 7.10 24.91
CA SER A 256 5.91 7.01 23.56
C SER A 256 7.09 6.03 23.48
N ILE A 257 8.04 6.12 24.43
CA ILE A 257 9.21 5.23 24.50
C ILE A 257 8.79 3.78 24.79
N LEU A 258 7.91 3.56 25.77
CA LEU A 258 7.40 2.22 26.08
C LEU A 258 6.66 1.60 24.90
N ARG A 259 5.91 2.41 24.14
CA ARG A 259 5.22 1.99 22.93
C ARG A 259 6.16 1.56 21.82
N LEU A 260 7.25 2.30 21.61
CA LEU A 260 8.30 1.89 20.68
C LEU A 260 8.91 0.54 21.09
N LYS A 261 9.31 0.39 22.35
CA LYS A 261 9.94 -0.84 22.87
C LYS A 261 9.02 -2.06 22.74
N THR A 262 7.72 -1.90 23.02
CA THR A 262 6.72 -2.96 22.84
C THR A 262 6.56 -3.30 21.36
N SER A 263 6.39 -2.30 20.49
CA SER A 263 6.25 -2.53 19.05
C SER A 263 7.46 -3.26 18.44
N LEU A 264 8.68 -2.92 18.85
CA LEU A 264 9.90 -3.60 18.39
C LEU A 264 9.91 -5.08 18.80
N ALA A 265 9.56 -5.39 20.06
CA ALA A 265 9.51 -6.77 20.55
C ALA A 265 8.44 -7.60 19.81
N THR A 266 7.25 -7.02 19.58
CA THR A 266 6.19 -7.65 18.80
C THR A 266 6.64 -7.92 17.37
N ASN A 267 7.30 -6.96 16.71
CA ASN A 267 7.80 -7.12 15.34
C ASN A 267 8.82 -8.26 15.22
N THR A 268 9.75 -8.39 16.18
CA THR A 268 10.69 -9.51 16.20
C THR A 268 9.99 -10.87 16.32
N ARG A 269 9.00 -11.00 17.21
CA ARG A 269 8.22 -12.24 17.37
C ARG A 269 7.45 -12.59 16.09
N VAL A 270 6.75 -11.62 15.50
CA VAL A 270 5.96 -11.83 14.28
C VAL A 270 6.86 -12.20 13.10
N LYS A 271 8.05 -11.59 12.99
CA LYS A 271 9.04 -11.95 11.96
C LYS A 271 9.41 -13.44 12.04
N ILE A 272 9.77 -13.92 13.23
CA ILE A 272 10.16 -15.33 13.44
C ILE A 272 8.98 -16.29 13.19
N ILE A 273 7.76 -15.91 13.58
CA ILE A 273 6.56 -16.72 13.27
C ILE A 273 6.35 -16.83 11.76
N ASN A 274 6.53 -15.75 10.99
CA ASN A 274 6.40 -15.79 9.55
C ASN A 274 7.48 -16.68 8.89
N GLU A 275 8.71 -16.67 9.40
CA GLU A 275 9.78 -17.58 8.95
C GLU A 275 9.42 -19.05 9.23
N ILE A 276 8.88 -19.35 10.42
CA ILE A 276 8.40 -20.70 10.78
C ILE A 276 7.26 -21.15 9.88
N LEU A 277 6.27 -20.28 9.61
CA LEU A 277 5.13 -20.62 8.74
C LEU A 277 5.57 -20.90 7.30
N ARG A 278 6.53 -20.15 6.77
CA ARG A 278 7.12 -20.40 5.44
C ARG A 278 7.83 -21.76 5.38
N ALA A 279 8.44 -22.20 6.47
CA ALA A 279 9.18 -23.45 6.56
C ALA A 279 8.37 -24.60 7.20
N VAL A 280 7.04 -24.47 7.35
CA VAL A 280 6.23 -25.39 8.17
C VAL A 280 6.35 -26.85 7.72
N ARG A 281 6.40 -27.11 6.40
CA ARG A 281 6.55 -28.47 5.86
C ARG A 281 7.88 -29.10 6.27
N SER A 282 8.98 -28.37 6.14
CA SER A 282 10.30 -28.85 6.55
C SER A 282 10.36 -29.08 8.06
N ILE A 283 9.81 -28.15 8.85
CA ILE A 283 9.75 -28.28 10.32
C ILE A 283 8.95 -29.53 10.73
N LYS A 284 7.85 -29.83 10.03
CA LYS A 284 7.06 -31.06 10.22
C LYS A 284 7.83 -32.32 9.85
N ILE A 285 8.58 -32.32 8.74
CA ILE A 285 9.42 -33.44 8.32
C ILE A 285 10.51 -33.76 9.37
N TYR A 286 11.11 -32.73 9.96
CA TYR A 286 12.16 -32.87 10.98
C TYR A 286 11.63 -32.98 12.42
N CYS A 287 10.31 -32.93 12.64
CA CYS A 287 9.67 -32.95 13.96
C CYS A 287 10.21 -31.87 14.93
N TRP A 288 10.50 -30.67 14.41
CA TRP A 288 11.09 -29.55 15.18
C TRP A 288 10.04 -28.61 15.80
N GLU A 289 8.77 -29.01 15.90
CA GLU A 289 7.72 -28.09 16.38
C GLU A 289 7.96 -27.63 17.82
N SER A 290 8.38 -28.55 18.69
CA SER A 290 8.62 -28.25 20.11
C SER A 290 9.74 -27.22 20.33
N THR A 291 10.81 -27.28 19.53
CA THR A 291 11.95 -26.36 19.64
C THR A 291 11.57 -24.96 19.21
N PHE A 292 10.90 -24.81 18.06
CA PHE A 292 10.42 -23.53 17.58
C PHE A 292 9.32 -22.94 18.48
N CYS A 293 8.40 -23.75 19.01
CA CYS A 293 7.41 -23.32 19.99
C CYS A 293 8.08 -22.71 21.25
N ARG A 294 9.14 -23.35 21.76
CA ARG A 294 9.89 -22.84 22.91
C ARG A 294 10.61 -21.52 22.60
N GLN A 295 11.15 -21.37 21.39
CA GLN A 295 11.76 -20.12 20.95
C GLN A 295 10.74 -18.97 20.90
N VAL A 296 9.56 -19.20 20.30
CA VAL A 296 8.47 -18.22 20.26
C VAL A 296 7.99 -17.88 21.67
N HIS A 297 7.89 -18.86 22.56
CA HIS A 297 7.50 -18.63 23.96
C HIS A 297 8.49 -17.71 24.69
N ARG A 298 9.80 -17.89 24.52
CA ARG A 298 10.82 -16.99 25.11
C ARG A 298 10.67 -15.54 24.62
N LEU A 299 10.44 -15.35 23.33
CA LEU A 299 10.19 -14.03 22.74
C LEU A 299 8.92 -13.40 23.31
N ARG A 300 7.86 -14.21 23.45
CA ARG A 300 6.60 -13.77 24.05
C ARG A 300 6.78 -13.33 25.50
N MET A 301 7.54 -14.07 26.31
CA MET A 301 7.81 -13.69 27.70
C MET A 301 8.56 -12.34 27.79
N HIS A 302 9.52 -12.10 26.90
CA HIS A 302 10.22 -10.81 26.82
C HIS A 302 9.28 -9.67 26.38
N GLU A 303 8.40 -9.92 25.41
CA GLU A 303 7.34 -8.98 24.99
C GLU A 303 6.37 -8.68 26.14
N MET A 304 5.92 -9.69 26.89
CA MET A 304 4.96 -9.55 27.98
C MET A 304 5.47 -8.68 29.13
N LYS A 305 6.77 -8.69 29.44
CA LYS A 305 7.34 -7.76 30.43
C LYS A 305 7.14 -6.29 30.01
N LYS A 306 7.34 -5.98 28.73
CA LYS A 306 7.18 -4.62 28.17
C LYS A 306 5.70 -4.22 28.08
N VAL A 307 4.83 -5.15 27.66
CA VAL A 307 3.38 -4.92 27.61
C VAL A 307 2.83 -4.67 29.01
N ARG A 308 3.28 -5.43 30.02
CA ARG A 308 2.87 -5.22 31.41
C ARG A 308 3.28 -3.83 31.92
N LEU A 309 4.51 -3.41 31.67
CA LEU A 309 4.96 -2.06 32.03
C LEU A 309 4.15 -0.97 31.34
N MET A 310 3.81 -1.14 30.06
CA MET A 310 2.90 -0.23 29.35
C MET A 310 1.49 -0.23 29.97
N ALA A 311 0.96 -1.39 30.34
CA ALA A 311 -0.36 -1.52 30.94
C ALA A 311 -0.43 -0.78 32.28
N PHE A 312 0.60 -0.89 33.13
CA PHE A 312 0.72 -0.08 34.35
C PHE A 312 0.77 1.42 34.05
N GLY A 313 1.52 1.83 33.03
CA GLY A 313 1.55 3.23 32.58
C GLY A 313 0.17 3.73 32.12
N ARG A 314 -0.60 2.91 31.40
CA ARG A 314 -1.99 3.24 31.01
C ARG A 314 -2.92 3.34 32.21
N ALA A 315 -2.82 2.40 33.15
CA ALA A 315 -3.61 2.41 34.37
C ALA A 315 -3.35 3.70 35.15
N PHE A 316 -2.08 4.08 35.30
CA PHE A 316 -1.70 5.36 35.92
C PHE A 316 -2.28 6.57 35.18
N GLN A 317 -2.18 6.63 33.85
CA GLN A 317 -2.76 7.73 33.06
C GLN A 317 -4.28 7.83 33.23
N LEU A 318 -4.98 6.70 33.27
CA LEU A 318 -6.43 6.66 33.46
C LEU A 318 -6.82 7.07 34.89
N SER A 319 -6.10 6.58 35.91
CA SER A 319 -6.28 6.99 37.30
C SER A 319 -6.03 8.49 37.48
N TYR A 320 -4.98 9.02 36.84
CA TYR A 320 -4.70 10.45 36.82
C TYR A 320 -5.83 11.25 36.18
N PHE A 321 -6.37 10.81 35.03
CA PHE A 321 -7.51 11.45 34.36
C PHE A 321 -8.76 11.55 35.25
N PHE A 322 -9.12 10.48 35.97
CA PHE A 322 -10.27 10.51 36.88
C PHE A 322 -10.00 11.29 38.18
N SER A 323 -8.75 11.30 38.65
CA SER A 323 -8.37 12.01 39.88
C SER A 323 -8.10 13.51 39.66
N TYR A 324 -7.96 13.94 38.40
CA TYR A 324 -7.58 15.30 38.02
C TYR A 324 -8.40 16.39 38.72
N ASN A 325 -9.73 16.36 38.63
CA ASN A 325 -10.58 17.41 39.21
C ASN A 325 -10.46 17.46 40.75
N LYS A 326 -10.22 16.31 41.39
CA LYS A 326 -10.03 16.23 42.85
C LYS A 326 -8.71 16.85 43.28
N LEU A 327 -7.64 16.62 42.51
CA LEU A 327 -6.32 17.21 42.76
C LEU A 327 -6.34 18.73 42.56
N VAL A 328 -7.01 19.21 41.50
CA VAL A 328 -7.19 20.63 41.25
C VAL A 328 -8.01 21.29 42.35
N LEU A 329 -9.13 20.67 42.75
CA LEU A 329 -9.95 21.17 43.85
C LEU A 329 -9.17 21.23 45.16
N LEU A 330 -8.45 20.17 45.52
CA LEU A 330 -7.61 20.13 46.73
C LEU A 330 -6.61 21.29 46.72
N ALA A 331 -5.89 21.46 45.61
CA ALA A 331 -4.86 22.48 45.50
C ALA A 331 -5.44 23.91 45.54
N LEU A 332 -6.60 24.12 44.91
CA LEU A 332 -7.33 25.39 44.97
C LEU A 332 -7.77 25.70 46.40
N VAL A 333 -8.39 24.75 47.10
CA VAL A 333 -8.83 24.92 48.50
C VAL A 333 -7.65 25.17 49.44
N THR A 334 -6.55 24.45 49.28
CA THR A 334 -5.35 24.68 50.10
C THR A 334 -4.78 26.07 49.88
N ALA A 335 -4.75 26.55 48.64
CA ALA A 335 -4.27 27.88 48.34
C ALA A 335 -5.17 28.98 48.94
N LEU A 336 -6.48 28.76 48.94
CA LEU A 336 -7.45 29.67 49.55
C LEU A 336 -7.30 29.71 51.06
N HIS A 337 -7.11 28.55 51.69
CA HIS A 337 -6.88 28.49 53.13
C HIS A 337 -5.60 29.22 53.55
N ILE A 338 -4.53 29.14 52.75
CA ILE A 338 -3.27 29.84 53.03
C ILE A 338 -3.39 31.36 52.85
N THR A 339 -4.33 31.82 52.01
CA THR A 339 -4.43 33.23 51.62
C THR A 339 -5.53 33.99 52.36
N ASP A 340 -6.29 33.32 53.24
CA ASP A 340 -7.45 33.86 53.96
C ASP A 340 -8.49 34.57 53.05
N VAL A 341 -8.53 34.18 51.77
CA VAL A 341 -9.47 34.75 50.79
C VAL A 341 -10.75 33.91 50.77
N ASN A 342 -11.89 34.55 51.07
CA ASN A 342 -13.21 33.95 50.92
C ASN A 342 -13.62 33.93 49.43
N LEU A 343 -13.59 32.76 48.79
CA LEU A 343 -14.15 32.59 47.46
C LEU A 343 -15.64 32.29 47.49
N ASP A 344 -16.36 32.94 46.57
CA ASP A 344 -17.76 32.66 46.27
C ASP A 344 -17.93 31.25 45.68
N VAL A 345 -18.96 30.53 46.12
CA VAL A 345 -19.32 29.17 45.65
C VAL A 345 -19.50 29.17 44.13
N LYS A 346 -20.10 30.23 43.57
CA LYS A 346 -20.24 30.42 42.12
C LYS A 346 -18.89 30.36 41.39
N LYS A 347 -17.88 31.08 41.90
CA LYS A 347 -16.54 31.14 41.29
C LYS A 347 -15.86 29.77 41.33
N ILE A 348 -15.94 29.05 42.45
CA ILE A 348 -15.35 27.71 42.59
C ILE A 348 -15.95 26.74 41.57
N CYS A 349 -17.29 26.72 41.43
CA CYS A 349 -17.97 25.85 40.47
C CYS A 349 -17.57 26.13 39.02
N ILE A 350 -17.48 27.41 38.63
CA ILE A 350 -17.04 27.81 37.28
C ILE A 350 -15.59 27.36 37.04
N VAL A 351 -14.68 27.61 38.00
CA VAL A 351 -13.27 27.23 37.88
C VAL A 351 -13.13 25.70 37.70
N LEU A 352 -13.81 24.90 38.53
CA LEU A 352 -13.78 23.44 38.40
C LEU A 352 -14.33 22.95 37.05
N ALA A 353 -15.41 23.56 36.56
CA ALA A 353 -16.00 23.21 35.27
C ALA A 353 -15.09 23.58 34.09
N LEU A 354 -14.40 24.73 34.14
CA LEU A 354 -13.40 25.12 33.15
C LEU A 354 -12.22 24.13 33.11
N PHE A 355 -11.76 23.69 34.28
CA PHE A 355 -10.72 22.66 34.38
C PHE A 355 -11.14 21.32 33.77
N ASP A 356 -12.40 20.92 33.92
CA ASP A 356 -12.91 19.68 33.35
C ASP A 356 -12.93 19.71 31.80
N VAL A 357 -13.29 20.86 31.21
CA VAL A 357 -13.25 21.08 29.76
C VAL A 357 -11.81 20.96 29.24
N ILE A 358 -10.85 21.64 29.89
CA ILE A 358 -9.44 21.57 29.48
C ILE A 358 -8.87 20.15 29.64
N LYS A 359 -9.24 19.45 30.72
CA LYS A 359 -8.73 18.11 31.03
C LYS A 359 -8.87 17.16 29.85
N VAL A 360 -10.03 17.14 29.20
CA VAL A 360 -10.26 16.27 28.04
C VAL A 360 -9.31 16.62 26.89
N SER A 361 -9.18 17.91 26.58
CA SER A 361 -8.31 18.40 25.50
C SER A 361 -6.82 18.11 25.77
N ILE A 362 -6.32 18.40 26.97
CA ILE A 362 -4.90 18.25 27.31
C ILE A 362 -4.50 16.82 27.66
N VAL A 363 -5.28 16.15 28.53
CA VAL A 363 -4.88 14.84 29.09
C VAL A 363 -5.15 13.70 28.12
N LEU A 364 -6.23 13.79 27.34
CA LEU A 364 -6.67 12.73 26.42
C LEU A 364 -6.37 13.06 24.95
N MET A 365 -6.80 14.23 24.45
CA MET A 365 -6.78 14.49 23.00
C MET A 365 -5.42 14.89 22.46
N ILE A 366 -4.62 15.73 23.15
CA ILE A 366 -3.27 16.09 22.68
C ILE A 366 -2.37 14.85 22.48
N PRO A 367 -2.24 13.91 23.45
CA PRO A 367 -1.43 12.70 23.25
C PRO A 367 -1.89 11.87 22.05
N LEU A 368 -3.20 11.74 21.85
CA LEU A 368 -3.77 11.04 20.69
C LEU A 368 -3.45 11.80 19.39
N GLY A 369 -3.58 13.12 19.38
CA GLY A 369 -3.28 13.98 18.23
C GLY A 369 -1.80 13.89 17.81
N ILE A 370 -0.88 13.98 18.77
CA ILE A 370 0.56 13.80 18.53
C ILE A 370 0.84 12.39 18.03
N PHE A 371 0.22 11.38 18.64
CA PHE A 371 0.40 9.99 18.26
C PHE A 371 -0.07 9.73 16.82
N TYR A 372 -1.32 10.03 16.49
CA TYR A 372 -1.86 9.81 15.14
C TYR A 372 -1.20 10.70 14.09
N GLY A 373 -0.94 11.97 14.43
CA GLY A 373 -0.24 12.91 13.55
C GLY A 373 1.18 12.46 13.22
N SER A 374 1.96 12.01 14.20
CA SER A 374 3.31 11.50 13.97
C SER A 374 3.32 10.21 13.13
N GLN A 375 2.34 9.31 13.34
CA GLN A 375 2.19 8.13 12.49
C GLN A 375 1.85 8.49 11.05
N ALA A 376 0.91 9.42 10.85
CA ALA A 376 0.54 9.90 9.53
C ALA A 376 1.73 10.52 8.80
N LEU A 377 2.50 11.39 9.46
CA LEU A 377 3.70 12.00 8.87
C LEU A 377 4.76 10.97 8.49
N ASN A 378 5.00 9.97 9.35
CA ASN A 378 5.93 8.88 9.04
C ASN A 378 5.45 8.02 7.86
N THR A 379 4.15 7.72 7.78
CA THR A 379 3.56 7.02 6.63
C THR A 379 3.69 7.85 5.36
N ILE A 380 3.33 9.15 5.39
CA ILE A 380 3.47 10.05 4.24
C ILE A 380 4.91 10.10 3.75
N LYS A 381 5.89 10.13 4.67
CA LYS A 381 7.31 10.08 4.31
C LYS A 381 7.67 8.78 3.59
N LYS A 382 7.28 7.62 4.10
CA LYS A 382 7.52 6.33 3.44
C LYS A 382 6.87 6.25 2.05
N ILE A 383 5.65 6.76 1.92
CA ILE A 383 4.94 6.83 0.64
C ILE A 383 5.70 7.76 -0.32
N GLN A 384 6.15 8.92 0.15
CA GLN A 384 6.98 9.83 -0.64
C GLN A 384 8.26 9.15 -1.12
N ASP A 385 9.00 8.49 -0.22
CA ASP A 385 10.25 7.81 -0.56
C ASP A 385 10.00 6.72 -1.62
N PHE A 386 8.88 5.99 -1.53
CA PHE A 386 8.45 5.02 -2.55
C PHE A 386 8.07 5.67 -3.89
N LEU A 387 7.33 6.80 -3.87
CA LEU A 387 6.93 7.51 -5.09
C LEU A 387 8.10 8.16 -5.83
N LEU A 388 9.23 8.37 -5.16
CA LEU A 388 10.46 8.90 -5.73
C LEU A 388 11.38 7.82 -6.31
N LEU A 389 11.04 6.53 -6.15
CA LEU A 389 11.77 5.45 -6.82
C LEU A 389 11.76 5.63 -8.34
N GLU A 390 12.80 5.13 -8.99
CA GLU A 390 12.99 5.27 -10.42
C GLU A 390 11.92 4.48 -11.20
N GLU A 391 11.34 5.13 -12.21
CA GLU A 391 10.41 4.52 -13.14
C GLU A 391 11.15 3.97 -14.37
N LYS A 392 10.53 3.05 -15.09
CA LYS A 392 11.02 2.57 -16.39
C LYS A 392 11.20 3.76 -17.33
N SER A 393 12.37 3.87 -17.94
CA SER A 393 12.60 4.88 -18.97
C SER A 393 11.75 4.56 -20.20
N HIS A 394 11.05 5.56 -20.73
CA HIS A 394 10.34 5.41 -22.00
C HIS A 394 11.29 5.36 -23.22
N ASP A 395 12.58 5.64 -23.00
CA ASP A 395 13.61 5.78 -24.04
C ASP A 395 14.38 4.49 -24.37
N VAL A 396 13.86 3.31 -23.95
CA VAL A 396 14.51 2.03 -24.27
C VAL A 396 14.49 1.77 -25.78
N TYR A 397 13.39 2.13 -26.45
CA TYR A 397 13.30 2.13 -27.91
C TYR A 397 13.73 3.48 -28.45
N SER A 398 14.70 3.47 -29.35
CA SER A 398 15.20 4.72 -29.93
C SER A 398 14.17 5.28 -30.91
N SER A 399 13.56 6.42 -30.59
CA SER A 399 12.69 7.19 -31.50
C SER A 399 13.47 8.02 -32.52
N CYS A 400 14.66 7.58 -32.95
CA CYS A 400 15.32 8.19 -34.11
C CYS A 400 14.53 7.72 -35.34
N GLY A 401 14.03 8.66 -36.14
CA GLY A 401 13.14 8.46 -37.30
C GLY A 401 13.69 7.62 -38.46
N ILE A 402 14.63 6.71 -38.21
CA ILE A 402 15.09 5.68 -39.14
C ILE A 402 14.08 4.54 -39.06
N LYS A 403 13.24 4.41 -40.09
CA LYS A 403 12.34 3.27 -40.23
C LYS A 403 13.17 2.00 -40.46
N LEU A 404 12.87 0.95 -39.70
CA LEU A 404 13.34 -0.40 -40.01
C LEU A 404 12.86 -0.80 -41.41
N PRO A 405 13.67 -1.50 -42.22
CA PRO A 405 13.20 -2.15 -43.44
C PRO A 405 11.98 -3.03 -43.16
N ASP A 406 11.08 -3.21 -44.14
CA ASP A 406 9.83 -3.94 -43.90
C ASP A 406 10.03 -5.41 -43.52
N ASP A 407 11.14 -6.00 -43.96
CA ASP A 407 11.51 -7.39 -43.69
C ASP A 407 12.14 -7.57 -42.30
N VAL A 408 12.58 -6.50 -41.64
CA VAL A 408 13.29 -6.55 -40.35
C VAL A 408 12.34 -6.15 -39.21
N MET A 409 12.21 -7.03 -38.23
CA MET A 409 11.37 -6.81 -37.05
C MET A 409 12.15 -6.30 -35.84
N VAL A 410 13.39 -6.76 -35.66
CA VAL A 410 14.30 -6.30 -34.59
C VAL A 410 15.68 -5.98 -35.16
N SER A 411 16.26 -4.89 -34.69
CA SER A 411 17.67 -4.57 -34.95
C SER A 411 18.35 -4.11 -33.67
N PHE A 412 19.46 -4.77 -33.35
CA PHE A 412 20.42 -4.36 -32.33
C PHE A 412 21.66 -3.80 -33.02
N GLU A 413 22.05 -2.57 -32.66
CA GLU A 413 23.26 -1.89 -33.15
C GLU A 413 24.10 -1.41 -31.97
N ASN A 414 25.25 -2.03 -31.74
CA ASN A 414 26.19 -1.77 -30.64
C ASN A 414 25.51 -1.68 -29.28
N PHE A 415 24.48 -2.50 -29.07
CA PHE A 415 23.60 -2.38 -27.92
C PHE A 415 24.24 -3.01 -26.68
N SER A 416 24.24 -2.26 -25.58
CA SER A 416 24.68 -2.75 -24.28
C SER A 416 23.65 -2.39 -23.21
N ALA A 417 23.37 -3.35 -22.32
CA ALA A 417 22.44 -3.19 -21.22
C ALA A 417 22.92 -3.97 -19.98
N PHE A 418 22.75 -3.39 -18.80
CA PHE A 418 23.07 -4.03 -17.54
C PHE A 418 21.77 -4.48 -16.89
N PRO A 419 21.59 -5.79 -16.58
CA PRO A 419 20.56 -6.16 -15.63
C PRO A 419 20.90 -5.50 -14.29
N PRO A 420 19.91 -4.98 -13.56
CA PRO A 420 20.17 -4.40 -12.25
C PRO A 420 20.83 -5.45 -11.32
N ALA A 421 21.93 -5.06 -10.70
CA ALA A 421 22.61 -5.90 -9.71
C ALA A 421 21.92 -5.75 -8.34
N SER A 422 21.84 -6.86 -7.61
CA SER A 422 21.51 -6.88 -6.18
C SER A 422 22.74 -6.40 -5.38
N GLY A 423 22.77 -5.12 -5.00
CA GLY A 423 23.80 -4.51 -4.15
C GLY A 423 24.94 -3.81 -4.89
N ASP A 424 25.90 -3.25 -4.13
CA ASP A 424 27.01 -2.39 -4.61
C ASP A 424 28.05 -3.09 -5.52
N LYS A 425 27.88 -4.38 -5.81
CA LYS A 425 28.75 -5.12 -6.74
C LYS A 425 28.02 -5.37 -8.05
N ILE A 426 28.36 -4.58 -9.05
CA ILE A 426 28.00 -4.78 -10.45
C ILE A 426 28.48 -6.19 -10.85
N SER A 427 27.58 -7.15 -10.97
CA SER A 427 27.92 -8.46 -11.51
C SER A 427 28.00 -8.35 -13.03
N TYR A 428 29.22 -8.15 -13.54
CA TYR A 428 29.50 -8.02 -14.98
C TYR A 428 29.11 -9.27 -15.79
N ALA A 429 28.94 -10.42 -15.13
CA ALA A 429 28.69 -11.71 -15.79
C ALA A 429 27.32 -11.83 -16.49
N ALA A 430 26.32 -11.02 -16.11
CA ALA A 430 24.98 -11.05 -16.71
C ALA A 430 24.71 -9.87 -17.67
N SER A 431 25.72 -9.04 -17.94
CA SER A 431 25.58 -7.83 -18.76
C SER A 431 25.54 -8.15 -20.24
N LEU A 432 24.59 -7.56 -20.98
CA LEU A 432 24.58 -7.63 -22.44
C LEU A 432 25.63 -6.64 -22.95
N GLN A 433 26.59 -7.15 -23.72
CA GLN A 433 27.72 -6.37 -24.20
C GLN A 433 27.69 -6.34 -25.74
N THR A 434 27.65 -5.12 -26.29
CA THR A 434 27.90 -4.81 -27.71
C THR A 434 27.22 -5.79 -28.69
N LEU A 435 25.90 -5.91 -28.57
CA LEU A 435 25.11 -6.79 -29.43
C LEU A 435 24.85 -6.15 -30.80
N ASN A 436 25.12 -6.93 -31.86
CA ASN A 436 24.94 -6.54 -33.26
C ASN A 436 24.27 -7.68 -34.03
N PHE A 437 22.95 -7.63 -34.18
CA PHE A 437 22.20 -8.62 -34.95
C PHE A 437 20.83 -8.08 -35.38
N THR A 438 20.23 -8.74 -36.36
CA THR A 438 18.89 -8.44 -36.87
C THR A 438 18.02 -9.68 -36.86
N ILE A 439 16.72 -9.47 -36.67
CA ILE A 439 15.69 -10.52 -36.74
C ILE A 439 14.72 -10.16 -37.85
N ASN A 440 14.55 -11.07 -38.80
CA ASN A 440 13.61 -10.91 -39.92
C ASN A 440 12.19 -11.37 -39.56
N ARG A 441 11.22 -10.86 -40.31
CA ARG A 441 9.81 -11.22 -40.17
C ARG A 441 9.57 -12.67 -40.57
N GLY A 442 8.72 -13.38 -39.82
CA GLY A 442 8.33 -14.77 -40.10
C GLY A 442 9.43 -15.82 -39.88
N HIS A 443 10.57 -15.45 -39.30
CA HIS A 443 11.66 -16.39 -39.03
C HIS A 443 11.53 -17.01 -37.63
N LEU A 444 11.99 -18.26 -37.49
CA LEU A 444 12.24 -18.96 -36.24
C LEU A 444 13.70 -18.79 -35.82
N ILE A 445 13.92 -18.04 -34.74
CA ILE A 445 15.22 -17.74 -34.17
C ILE A 445 15.40 -18.55 -32.90
N VAL A 446 16.47 -19.33 -32.82
CA VAL A 446 16.77 -20.15 -31.63
C VAL A 446 18.02 -19.62 -30.93
N ILE A 447 17.87 -19.27 -29.65
CA ILE A 447 18.96 -18.76 -28.81
C ILE A 447 19.46 -19.88 -27.90
N VAL A 448 20.75 -20.19 -28.00
CA VAL A 448 21.42 -21.25 -27.24
C VAL A 448 22.63 -20.71 -26.47
N GLY A 449 23.02 -21.40 -25.39
CA GLY A 449 24.22 -21.07 -24.61
C GLY A 449 24.16 -21.61 -23.17
N PRO A 450 25.27 -21.58 -22.41
CA PRO A 450 25.33 -22.12 -21.05
C PRO A 450 24.44 -21.32 -20.06
N PRO A 451 24.04 -21.89 -18.92
CA PRO A 451 23.34 -21.16 -17.87
C PRO A 451 24.09 -19.88 -17.48
N GLY A 452 23.38 -18.77 -17.31
CA GLY A 452 24.00 -17.47 -16.99
C GLY A 452 24.54 -16.68 -18.19
N SER A 453 24.47 -17.19 -19.43
CA SER A 453 25.04 -16.51 -20.61
C SER A 453 24.35 -15.23 -21.10
N GLY A 454 23.26 -14.79 -20.45
CA GLY A 454 22.53 -13.56 -20.83
C GLY A 454 21.27 -13.75 -21.69
N LYS A 455 20.78 -14.99 -21.89
CA LYS A 455 19.60 -15.30 -22.73
C LYS A 455 18.31 -14.62 -22.26
N THR A 456 17.90 -14.84 -21.02
CA THR A 456 16.71 -14.17 -20.45
C THR A 456 16.88 -12.64 -20.40
N PRO A 457 18.04 -12.08 -19.98
CA PRO A 457 18.29 -10.64 -20.11
C PRO A 457 18.11 -10.08 -21.52
N LEU A 458 18.46 -10.82 -22.57
CA LEU A 458 18.24 -10.40 -23.96
C LEU A 458 16.74 -10.24 -24.27
N LEU A 459 15.91 -11.20 -23.86
CA LEU A 459 14.45 -11.10 -24.00
C LEU A 459 13.89 -9.92 -23.19
N MET A 460 14.37 -9.72 -21.97
CA MET A 460 13.96 -8.59 -21.12
C MET A 460 14.37 -7.24 -21.69
N ALA A 461 15.51 -7.16 -22.39
CA ALA A 461 15.91 -5.97 -23.14
C ALA A 461 14.97 -5.69 -24.32
N MET A 462 14.57 -6.73 -25.08
CA MET A 462 13.55 -6.60 -26.13
C MET A 462 12.21 -6.11 -25.55
N LEU A 463 11.79 -6.59 -24.38
CA LEU A 463 10.56 -6.16 -23.69
C LEU A 463 10.63 -4.75 -23.10
N GLY A 464 11.80 -4.11 -23.07
CA GLY A 464 11.98 -2.80 -22.45
C GLY A 464 12.08 -2.82 -20.92
N GLU A 465 12.30 -3.99 -20.32
CA GLU A 465 12.37 -4.18 -18.87
C GLU A 465 13.76 -3.86 -18.29
N ILE A 466 14.81 -3.90 -19.12
CA ILE A 466 16.18 -3.56 -18.74
C ILE A 466 16.58 -2.24 -19.41
N PRO A 467 17.12 -1.26 -18.66
CA PRO A 467 17.52 0.02 -19.23
C PRO A 467 18.72 -0.14 -20.18
N ARG A 468 18.65 0.56 -21.31
CA ARG A 468 19.74 0.68 -22.28
C ARG A 468 20.85 1.58 -21.73
N LEU A 469 22.10 1.21 -21.98
CA LEU A 469 23.28 2.04 -21.68
C LEU A 469 23.86 2.69 -22.92
N ARG A 470 24.05 1.88 -23.97
CA ARG A 470 24.69 2.27 -25.23
C ARG A 470 24.05 1.54 -26.40
N GLY A 471 24.28 2.06 -27.60
CA GLY A 471 23.77 1.51 -28.85
C GLY A 471 22.30 1.80 -29.10
N PHE A 472 21.70 1.09 -30.04
CA PHE A 472 20.33 1.27 -30.47
C PHE A 472 19.61 -0.08 -30.51
N LEU A 473 18.39 -0.09 -29.99
CA LEU A 473 17.43 -1.18 -30.13
C LEU A 473 16.19 -0.61 -30.84
N ARG A 474 15.86 -1.20 -31.98
CA ARG A 474 14.67 -0.85 -32.77
C ARG A 474 13.78 -2.09 -32.88
N LEU A 475 12.49 -1.91 -32.62
CA LEU A 475 11.47 -2.97 -32.67
C LEU A 475 10.24 -2.51 -33.45
N LYS A 476 9.60 -3.43 -34.16
CA LYS A 476 8.35 -3.23 -34.90
C LYS A 476 7.32 -4.31 -34.54
N GLY A 477 6.06 -3.92 -34.34
CA GLY A 477 4.95 -4.84 -34.09
C GLY A 477 4.63 -5.12 -32.62
N LYS A 478 3.57 -5.90 -32.38
CA LYS A 478 3.12 -6.34 -31.06
C LYS A 478 3.92 -7.58 -30.64
N MET A 479 4.37 -7.62 -29.38
CA MET A 479 5.08 -8.77 -28.80
C MET A 479 4.18 -9.55 -27.83
N SER A 480 4.40 -10.86 -27.77
CA SER A 480 3.88 -11.77 -26.74
C SER A 480 5.04 -12.51 -26.07
N TYR A 481 4.96 -12.74 -24.76
CA TYR A 481 6.06 -13.30 -23.98
C TYR A 481 5.59 -14.47 -23.09
N ALA A 482 6.28 -15.60 -23.20
CA ALA A 482 6.17 -16.73 -22.29
C ALA A 482 7.40 -16.79 -21.40
N SER A 483 7.21 -16.58 -20.09
CA SER A 483 8.29 -16.59 -19.10
C SER A 483 8.72 -18.01 -18.72
N GLN A 484 10.01 -18.16 -18.41
CA GLN A 484 10.59 -19.40 -17.89
C GLN A 484 9.90 -19.87 -16.60
N ALA A 485 9.58 -18.92 -15.70
CA ALA A 485 8.75 -19.17 -14.52
C ALA A 485 7.30 -18.74 -14.84
N PRO A 486 6.37 -19.67 -15.15
CA PRO A 486 5.02 -19.32 -15.53
C PRO A 486 4.25 -18.74 -14.34
N TRP A 487 3.57 -17.60 -14.56
CA TRP A 487 2.70 -16.97 -13.57
C TRP A 487 1.23 -17.25 -13.88
N ILE A 488 0.53 -17.86 -12.93
CA ILE A 488 -0.91 -18.16 -12.98
C ILE A 488 -1.59 -17.30 -11.90
N PHE A 489 -2.65 -16.58 -12.29
CA PHE A 489 -3.42 -15.75 -11.38
C PHE A 489 -4.73 -16.44 -10.99
N THR A 490 -5.30 -16.02 -9.86
CA THR A 490 -6.52 -16.62 -9.30
C THR A 490 -7.72 -16.34 -10.20
N ALA A 491 -8.07 -17.32 -11.04
CA ALA A 491 -9.20 -17.32 -11.96
C ALA A 491 -9.36 -18.72 -12.57
N SER A 492 -10.31 -18.91 -13.49
CA SER A 492 -10.43 -20.18 -14.22
C SER A 492 -9.21 -20.44 -15.13
N VAL A 493 -9.00 -21.70 -15.54
CA VAL A 493 -8.00 -22.05 -16.58
C VAL A 493 -8.27 -21.25 -17.86
N ARG A 494 -9.54 -21.16 -18.26
CA ARG A 494 -9.98 -20.40 -19.43
C ARG A 494 -9.60 -18.92 -19.30
N ASP A 495 -9.89 -18.28 -18.17
CA ASP A 495 -9.54 -16.88 -17.95
C ASP A 495 -8.02 -16.66 -17.96
N ASN A 496 -7.27 -17.62 -17.44
CA ASN A 496 -5.81 -17.59 -17.50
C ASN A 496 -5.28 -17.65 -18.94
N ILE A 497 -5.92 -18.39 -19.85
CA ILE A 497 -5.55 -18.46 -21.26
C ILE A 497 -6.02 -17.20 -22.02
N LEU A 498 -7.25 -16.75 -21.78
CA LEU A 498 -7.85 -15.58 -22.44
C LEU A 498 -7.15 -14.27 -22.06
N PHE A 499 -6.75 -14.13 -20.80
CA PHE A 499 -6.02 -12.97 -20.27
C PHE A 499 -6.66 -11.61 -20.63
N GLY A 500 -7.99 -11.53 -20.49
CA GLY A 500 -8.77 -10.33 -20.78
C GLY A 500 -9.20 -10.15 -22.24
N GLN A 501 -8.84 -11.07 -23.13
CA GLN A 501 -9.39 -11.12 -24.50
C GLN A 501 -10.72 -11.87 -24.55
N ASP A 502 -11.51 -11.58 -25.59
CA ASP A 502 -12.79 -12.24 -25.82
C ASP A 502 -12.62 -13.75 -26.09
N TYR A 503 -13.60 -14.53 -25.62
CA TYR A 503 -13.65 -15.96 -25.85
C TYR A 503 -14.14 -16.28 -27.26
N GLU A 504 -13.24 -16.79 -28.09
CA GLU A 504 -13.56 -17.26 -29.43
C GLU A 504 -13.33 -18.78 -29.50
N ARG A 505 -14.43 -19.55 -29.51
CA ARG A 505 -14.41 -21.01 -29.36
C ARG A 505 -13.48 -21.73 -30.34
N VAL A 506 -13.52 -21.34 -31.63
CA VAL A 506 -12.71 -21.99 -32.68
C VAL A 506 -11.22 -21.74 -32.43
N ARG A 507 -10.85 -20.48 -32.16
CA ARG A 507 -9.48 -20.08 -31.86
C ARG A 507 -8.97 -20.75 -30.58
N TYR A 508 -9.77 -20.70 -29.52
CA TYR A 508 -9.44 -21.31 -28.23
C TYR A 508 -9.14 -22.80 -28.38
N ASN A 509 -10.03 -23.56 -29.03
CA ASN A 509 -9.84 -24.99 -29.25
C ASN A 509 -8.59 -25.30 -30.10
N LYS A 510 -8.27 -24.48 -31.10
CA LYS A 510 -7.03 -24.61 -31.90
C LYS A 510 -5.80 -24.42 -31.02
N VAL A 511 -5.77 -23.40 -30.17
CA VAL A 511 -4.63 -23.10 -29.28
C VAL A 511 -4.45 -24.19 -28.23
N VAL A 512 -5.52 -24.61 -27.56
CA VAL A 512 -5.48 -25.69 -26.55
C VAL A 512 -4.95 -26.99 -27.16
N LYS A 513 -5.38 -27.32 -28.39
CA LYS A 513 -4.88 -28.49 -29.12
C LYS A 513 -3.42 -28.34 -29.55
N ALA A 514 -2.99 -27.16 -29.96
CA ALA A 514 -1.60 -26.88 -30.36
C ALA A 514 -0.62 -26.97 -29.18
N CYS A 515 -1.04 -26.54 -27.98
CA CYS A 515 -0.25 -26.59 -26.76
C CYS A 515 -0.35 -27.92 -25.98
N ASP A 516 -1.02 -28.94 -26.55
CA ASP A 516 -1.23 -30.26 -25.94
C ASP A 516 -1.86 -30.20 -24.53
N LEU A 517 -2.89 -29.36 -24.37
CA LEU A 517 -3.58 -29.13 -23.09
C LEU A 517 -4.89 -29.93 -22.92
N ASN A 518 -5.41 -30.57 -23.98
CA ASN A 518 -6.73 -31.24 -23.92
C ASN A 518 -6.83 -32.24 -22.76
N LYS A 519 -5.85 -33.13 -22.63
CA LYS A 519 -5.83 -34.17 -21.57
C LYS A 519 -5.71 -33.55 -20.18
N ASP A 520 -4.90 -32.50 -20.04
CA ASP A 520 -4.72 -31.80 -18.76
C ASP A 520 -6.02 -31.14 -18.32
N ILE A 521 -6.77 -30.54 -19.25
CA ILE A 521 -8.06 -29.90 -18.97
C ILE A 521 -9.14 -30.95 -18.65
N GLU A 522 -9.19 -32.07 -19.38
CA GLU A 522 -10.18 -33.15 -19.14
C GLU A 522 -10.03 -33.79 -17.75
N MET A 523 -8.83 -33.81 -17.17
CA MET A 523 -8.58 -34.33 -15.83
C MET A 523 -9.06 -33.40 -14.71
N LEU A 524 -9.37 -32.14 -15.00
CA LEU A 524 -9.80 -31.18 -13.98
C LEU A 524 -11.30 -31.33 -13.66
N PRO A 525 -11.73 -31.14 -12.39
CA PRO A 525 -13.12 -31.38 -11.96
C PRO A 525 -14.18 -30.62 -12.75
N HIS A 526 -13.87 -29.40 -13.19
CA HIS A 526 -14.76 -28.54 -13.98
C HIS A 526 -14.14 -28.16 -15.33
N SER A 527 -13.27 -29.03 -15.86
CA SER A 527 -12.54 -28.80 -17.10
C SER A 527 -11.84 -27.43 -17.11
N ASP A 528 -12.04 -26.61 -18.15
CA ASP A 528 -11.39 -25.31 -18.29
C ASP A 528 -12.01 -24.20 -17.43
N MET A 529 -13.18 -24.46 -16.82
CA MET A 529 -13.83 -23.56 -15.86
C MET A 529 -13.35 -23.79 -14.41
N THR A 530 -12.47 -24.77 -14.19
CA THR A 530 -11.86 -25.01 -12.88
C THR A 530 -11.12 -23.76 -12.40
N VAL A 531 -11.54 -23.24 -11.24
CA VAL A 531 -10.92 -22.06 -10.62
C VAL A 531 -9.60 -22.47 -10.00
N ILE A 532 -8.51 -21.88 -10.48
CA ILE A 532 -7.17 -22.11 -9.96
C ILE A 532 -6.91 -21.11 -8.82
N GLY A 533 -6.51 -21.61 -7.65
CA GLY A 533 -6.14 -20.78 -6.49
C GLY A 533 -4.85 -19.97 -6.68
N GLU A 534 -4.44 -19.23 -5.63
CA GLU A 534 -3.22 -18.41 -5.66
C GLU A 534 -1.98 -19.22 -6.06
N HIS A 535 -1.19 -18.68 -6.99
CA HIS A 535 0.02 -19.32 -7.57
C HIS A 535 -0.22 -20.69 -8.24
N GLY A 536 -1.47 -21.12 -8.39
CA GLY A 536 -1.87 -22.41 -8.95
C GLY A 536 -1.22 -23.60 -8.28
N TYR A 537 -1.18 -23.65 -6.94
CA TYR A 537 -0.60 -24.79 -6.20
C TYR A 537 -1.20 -26.16 -6.58
N GLU A 538 -2.41 -26.17 -7.14
CA GLU A 538 -3.12 -27.37 -7.60
C GLU A 538 -2.57 -27.93 -8.92
N LEU A 539 -1.86 -27.12 -9.71
CA LEU A 539 -1.34 -27.53 -11.02
C LEU A 539 0.11 -28.00 -10.92
N LEU A 540 0.45 -29.03 -11.70
CA LEU A 540 1.82 -29.44 -11.93
C LEU A 540 2.59 -28.36 -12.71
N PHE A 541 3.90 -28.27 -12.51
CA PHE A 541 4.71 -27.23 -13.16
C PHE A 541 4.61 -27.29 -14.70
N GLY A 542 4.64 -28.48 -15.30
CA GLY A 542 4.46 -28.65 -16.75
C GLY A 542 3.11 -28.12 -17.25
N GLN A 543 2.03 -28.28 -16.47
CA GLN A 543 0.71 -27.73 -16.81
C GLN A 543 0.72 -26.20 -16.77
N LYS A 544 1.38 -25.60 -15.77
CA LYS A 544 1.54 -24.14 -15.69
C LYS A 544 2.28 -23.58 -16.90
N VAL A 545 3.34 -24.26 -17.33
CA VAL A 545 4.10 -23.87 -18.53
C VAL A 545 3.21 -23.93 -19.77
N LYS A 546 2.47 -25.02 -19.97
CA LYS A 546 1.54 -25.15 -21.11
C LYS A 546 0.45 -24.08 -21.10
N ILE A 547 -0.15 -23.76 -19.95
CA ILE A 547 -1.16 -22.70 -19.82
C ILE A 547 -0.55 -21.32 -20.14
N SER A 548 0.66 -21.04 -19.65
CA SER A 548 1.40 -19.81 -19.97
C SER A 548 1.72 -19.70 -21.46
N LEU A 549 2.11 -20.81 -22.09
CA LEU A 549 2.33 -20.88 -23.53
C LEU A 549 1.03 -20.64 -24.30
N ALA A 550 -0.07 -21.30 -23.93
CA ALA A 550 -1.38 -21.10 -24.55
C ALA A 550 -1.86 -19.65 -24.44
N ARG A 551 -1.67 -19.01 -23.27
CA ARG A 551 -1.91 -17.57 -23.07
C ARG A 551 -1.12 -16.73 -24.07
N THR A 552 0.17 -17.05 -24.24
CA THR A 552 1.08 -16.33 -25.12
C THR A 552 0.62 -16.44 -26.57
N VAL A 553 0.25 -17.64 -27.01
CA VAL A 553 -0.21 -17.96 -28.37
C VAL A 553 -1.56 -17.33 -28.68
N TYR A 554 -2.53 -17.40 -27.76
CA TYR A 554 -3.88 -16.88 -27.93
C TYR A 554 -3.93 -15.37 -28.21
N ARG A 555 -2.96 -14.61 -27.68
CA ARG A 555 -2.90 -13.14 -27.77
C ARG A 555 -2.83 -12.59 -29.20
N GLN A 556 -2.38 -13.38 -30.19
CA GLN A 556 -2.12 -12.97 -31.57
C GLN A 556 -1.17 -11.76 -31.67
N ALA A 557 0.13 -12.02 -31.65
CA ALA A 557 1.19 -11.02 -31.72
C ALA A 557 2.00 -11.18 -33.02
N ASP A 558 2.73 -10.15 -33.43
CA ASP A 558 3.63 -10.22 -34.59
C ASP A 558 4.92 -10.99 -34.24
N MET A 559 5.33 -10.92 -32.96
CA MET A 559 6.51 -11.57 -32.40
C MET A 559 6.19 -12.34 -31.11
N TYR A 560 6.75 -13.54 -31.01
CA TYR A 560 6.64 -14.41 -29.84
C TYR A 560 8.01 -14.64 -29.21
N LEU A 561 8.17 -14.20 -27.96
CA LEU A 561 9.37 -14.43 -27.15
C LEU A 561 9.10 -15.59 -26.19
N LEU A 562 9.80 -16.71 -26.34
CA LEU A 562 9.57 -17.94 -25.57
C LEU A 562 10.83 -18.29 -24.76
N ASP A 563 10.77 -18.11 -23.44
CA ASP A 563 11.90 -18.37 -22.55
C ASP A 563 11.85 -19.79 -21.97
N ASP A 564 12.56 -20.72 -22.62
CA ASP A 564 12.67 -22.15 -22.26
C ASP A 564 11.34 -22.85 -21.94
N PRO A 565 10.33 -22.79 -22.84
CA PRO A 565 9.00 -23.37 -22.60
C PRO A 565 8.99 -24.92 -22.53
N PHE A 566 10.11 -25.58 -22.79
CA PHE A 566 10.23 -27.04 -22.83
C PHE A 566 11.06 -27.64 -21.69
N GLY A 567 11.66 -26.81 -20.82
CA GLY A 567 12.62 -27.26 -19.82
C GLY A 567 12.06 -28.27 -18.79
N CYS A 568 10.75 -28.23 -18.53
CA CYS A 568 10.09 -29.10 -17.55
C CYS A 568 9.02 -30.03 -18.15
N VAL A 569 9.00 -30.18 -19.47
CA VAL A 569 8.04 -31.00 -20.19
C VAL A 569 8.76 -32.20 -20.78
N ASP A 570 8.14 -33.38 -20.73
CA ASP A 570 8.72 -34.59 -21.30
C ASP A 570 9.05 -34.41 -22.78
N SER A 571 10.14 -35.02 -23.24
CA SER A 571 10.66 -34.85 -24.61
C SER A 571 9.63 -35.13 -25.71
N PHE A 572 8.73 -36.11 -25.51
CA PHE A 572 7.64 -36.42 -26.45
C PHE A 572 6.60 -35.29 -26.54
N VAL A 573 6.17 -34.76 -25.39
CA VAL A 573 5.21 -33.66 -25.32
C VAL A 573 5.86 -32.39 -25.86
N GLY A 574 7.12 -32.12 -25.50
CA GLY A 574 7.90 -30.99 -26.03
C GLY A 574 7.99 -30.99 -27.56
N ARG A 575 8.32 -32.14 -28.17
CA ARG A 575 8.31 -32.30 -29.64
C ARG A 575 6.94 -32.08 -30.26
N THR A 576 5.89 -32.58 -29.60
CA THR A 576 4.51 -32.41 -30.06
C THR A 576 4.10 -30.94 -30.07
N ILE A 577 4.41 -30.21 -29.00
CA ILE A 577 4.15 -28.78 -28.90
C ILE A 577 5.02 -28.02 -29.91
N PHE A 578 6.29 -28.34 -30.06
CA PHE A 578 7.17 -27.70 -31.04
C PHE A 578 6.61 -27.83 -32.47
N ASN A 579 6.25 -29.05 -32.89
CA ASN A 579 5.74 -29.29 -34.25
C ASN A 579 4.35 -28.67 -34.49
N LYS A 580 3.41 -28.83 -33.54
CA LYS A 580 2.03 -28.35 -33.73
C LYS A 580 1.89 -26.84 -33.48
N CYS A 581 2.56 -26.33 -32.45
CA CYS A 581 2.46 -24.93 -32.02
C CYS A 581 3.47 -24.05 -32.76
N ILE A 582 4.77 -24.31 -32.61
CA ILE A 582 5.82 -23.43 -33.14
C ILE A 582 5.91 -23.54 -34.67
N CYS A 583 6.14 -24.74 -35.21
CA CYS A 583 6.27 -24.94 -36.66
C CYS A 583 4.92 -24.97 -37.41
N GLY A 584 3.81 -25.15 -36.68
CA GLY A 584 2.46 -25.25 -37.24
C GLY A 584 1.68 -23.95 -37.08
N HIS A 585 1.16 -23.72 -35.87
CA HIS A 585 0.29 -22.59 -35.58
C HIS A 585 0.99 -21.22 -35.71
N LEU A 586 2.27 -21.13 -35.36
CA LEU A 586 3.07 -19.90 -35.38
C LEU A 586 3.97 -19.77 -36.63
N LYS A 587 3.75 -20.58 -37.66
CA LYS A 587 4.63 -20.65 -38.85
C LYS A 587 4.87 -19.29 -39.53
N ASP A 588 3.82 -18.48 -39.65
CA ASP A 588 3.90 -17.17 -40.33
C ASP A 588 4.31 -16.03 -39.38
N SER A 589 4.53 -16.32 -38.10
CA SER A 589 4.90 -15.35 -37.06
C SER A 589 6.40 -15.38 -36.79
N THR A 590 6.97 -14.26 -36.32
CA THR A 590 8.36 -14.27 -35.85
C THR A 590 8.43 -14.92 -34.47
N VAL A 591 9.26 -15.94 -34.30
CA VAL A 591 9.41 -16.65 -33.02
C VAL A 591 10.85 -16.60 -32.55
N VAL A 592 11.09 -16.07 -31.36
CA VAL A 592 12.38 -16.11 -30.68
C VAL A 592 12.28 -17.13 -29.54
N LEU A 593 12.91 -18.28 -29.74
CA LEU A 593 12.90 -19.41 -28.81
C LEU A 593 14.24 -19.52 -28.09
N VAL A 594 14.24 -19.34 -26.78
CA VAL A 594 15.36 -19.72 -25.92
C VAL A 594 15.17 -21.19 -25.54
N THR A 595 16.16 -22.04 -25.79
CA THR A 595 16.13 -23.43 -25.33
C THR A 595 17.53 -24.00 -25.14
N GLN A 596 17.66 -24.97 -24.23
CA GLN A 596 18.87 -25.77 -24.09
C GLN A 596 18.79 -27.09 -24.87
N GLN A 597 17.62 -27.42 -25.44
CA GLN A 597 17.39 -28.69 -26.12
C GLN A 597 17.82 -28.59 -27.60
N LEU A 598 18.94 -29.22 -27.93
CA LEU A 598 19.52 -29.25 -29.28
C LEU A 598 18.61 -29.73 -30.42
N PRO A 599 17.64 -30.66 -30.23
CA PRO A 599 16.80 -31.12 -31.33
C PRO A 599 16.03 -30.01 -32.06
N TYR A 600 15.67 -28.92 -31.37
CA TYR A 600 14.91 -27.81 -31.96
C TYR A 600 15.77 -26.84 -32.76
N VAL A 601 17.09 -26.84 -32.54
CA VAL A 601 18.04 -25.94 -33.20
C VAL A 601 18.14 -26.24 -34.70
N LYS A 602 17.94 -27.50 -35.09
CA LYS A 602 18.07 -27.96 -36.49
C LYS A 602 17.03 -27.37 -37.44
N VAL A 603 15.88 -26.95 -36.93
CA VAL A 603 14.73 -26.45 -37.71
C VAL A 603 14.70 -24.91 -37.71
N ALA A 604 15.62 -24.26 -36.99
CA ALA A 604 15.67 -22.82 -36.89
C ALA A 604 16.21 -22.19 -38.18
N ASP A 605 15.59 -21.10 -38.63
CA ASP A 605 16.09 -20.30 -39.75
C ASP A 605 17.38 -19.58 -39.36
N GLN A 606 17.49 -19.19 -38.09
CA GLN A 606 18.67 -18.53 -37.55
C GLN A 606 18.94 -19.00 -36.11
N VAL A 607 20.19 -19.28 -35.79
CA VAL A 607 20.63 -19.67 -34.45
C VAL A 607 21.57 -18.61 -33.90
N LEU A 608 21.37 -18.21 -32.64
CA LEU A 608 22.21 -17.25 -31.91
C LEU A 608 22.89 -17.96 -30.73
N VAL A 609 24.23 -18.01 -30.74
CA VAL A 609 25.01 -18.63 -29.66
C VAL A 609 25.52 -17.56 -28.71
N MET A 610 24.94 -17.52 -27.50
CA MET A 610 25.30 -16.55 -26.47
C MET A 610 26.28 -17.12 -25.44
N GLN A 611 27.32 -16.35 -25.13
CA GLN A 611 28.29 -16.65 -24.06
C GLN A 611 28.71 -15.35 -23.37
N ASP A 612 28.68 -15.34 -22.03
CA ASP A 612 29.10 -14.21 -21.19
C ASP A 612 28.52 -12.85 -21.63
N GLY A 613 27.26 -12.83 -22.06
CA GLY A 613 26.57 -11.60 -22.48
C GLY A 613 26.84 -11.12 -23.90
N ASN A 614 27.66 -11.85 -24.66
CA ASN A 614 27.98 -11.58 -26.08
C ASN A 614 27.37 -12.64 -27.00
N ILE A 615 27.14 -12.28 -28.27
CA ILE A 615 26.82 -13.25 -29.33
C ILE A 615 28.14 -13.70 -29.95
N THR A 616 28.47 -14.97 -29.79
CA THR A 616 29.74 -15.55 -30.26
C THR A 616 29.64 -16.10 -31.68
N ALA A 617 28.45 -16.55 -32.07
CA ALA A 617 28.18 -17.04 -33.42
C ALA A 617 26.70 -16.83 -33.76
N GLN A 618 26.43 -16.58 -35.04
CA GLN A 618 25.08 -16.45 -35.60
C GLN A 618 25.06 -16.98 -37.04
N GLY A 619 23.96 -17.61 -37.45
CA GLY A 619 23.79 -18.14 -38.80
C GLY A 619 22.80 -19.29 -38.85
N ALA A 620 22.65 -19.91 -40.02
CA ALA A 620 21.87 -21.15 -40.15
C ALA A 620 22.60 -22.30 -39.45
N TYR A 621 21.85 -23.34 -39.02
CA TYR A 621 22.43 -24.46 -38.29
C TYR A 621 23.58 -25.16 -39.06
N GLU A 622 23.42 -25.33 -40.37
CA GLU A 622 24.43 -25.98 -41.24
C GLU A 622 25.71 -25.14 -41.38
N GLU A 623 25.59 -23.82 -41.45
CA GLU A 623 26.72 -22.88 -41.51
C GLU A 623 27.51 -22.87 -40.19
N LEU A 624 26.80 -22.95 -39.06
CA LEU A 624 27.42 -23.05 -37.74
C LEU A 624 28.12 -24.39 -37.51
N LEU A 625 27.62 -25.47 -38.11
CA LEU A 625 28.30 -26.77 -38.11
C LEU A 625 29.58 -26.72 -38.95
N ALA A 626 29.51 -26.15 -40.15
CA ALA A 626 30.66 -26.04 -41.07
C ALA A 626 31.79 -25.17 -40.50
N SER A 627 31.46 -24.15 -39.71
CA SER A 627 32.43 -23.26 -39.05
C SER A 627 33.10 -23.86 -37.79
N GLY A 628 32.82 -25.12 -37.44
CA GLY A 628 33.49 -25.82 -36.33
C GLY A 628 32.98 -25.43 -34.93
N VAL A 629 31.84 -24.75 -34.82
CA VAL A 629 31.19 -24.38 -33.54
C VAL A 629 30.60 -25.61 -32.82
N ASN A 630 30.72 -26.80 -33.43
CA ASN A 630 30.23 -28.08 -32.95
C ASN A 630 30.66 -28.41 -31.51
N SER A 631 31.88 -28.04 -31.09
CA SER A 631 32.36 -28.25 -29.71
C SER A 631 31.66 -27.39 -28.65
N ARG A 632 31.05 -26.26 -29.04
CA ARG A 632 30.32 -25.34 -28.15
C ARG A 632 28.81 -25.57 -28.15
N LEU A 633 28.27 -26.14 -29.24
CA LEU A 633 26.88 -26.58 -29.35
C LEU A 633 26.66 -27.95 -28.67
N CYS A 634 27.64 -28.86 -28.69
CA CYS A 634 27.46 -30.26 -28.28
C CYS A 634 28.09 -30.69 -26.93
N CYS A 635 28.75 -29.81 -26.16
CA CYS A 635 29.40 -30.19 -24.88
C CYS A 635 28.73 -29.58 -23.63
N PRO A 636 27.89 -30.33 -22.89
CA PRO A 636 27.55 -30.02 -21.51
C PRO A 636 28.64 -30.44 -20.50
N SER A 637 29.71 -31.13 -20.90
CA SER A 637 30.48 -32.01 -19.98
C SER A 637 32.01 -31.93 -20.05
N THR A 638 32.61 -30.73 -20.12
CA THR A 638 34.04 -30.57 -19.80
C THR A 638 34.23 -29.64 -18.61
N ARG A 639 34.35 -30.25 -17.41
CA ARG A 639 34.85 -29.68 -16.15
C ARG A 639 34.56 -28.19 -15.94
N TRP A 640 33.31 -27.90 -15.57
CA TRP A 640 33.01 -26.72 -14.78
C TRP A 640 33.64 -26.93 -13.40
N LYS A 641 34.73 -26.22 -13.11
CA LYS A 641 35.31 -26.20 -11.75
C LYS A 641 34.22 -25.70 -10.80
N GLU A 642 33.76 -26.57 -9.92
CA GLU A 642 32.97 -26.18 -8.77
C GLU A 642 33.72 -25.07 -8.00
N PRO A 643 33.04 -23.98 -7.60
CA PRO A 643 33.57 -23.13 -6.55
C PRO A 643 33.61 -24.00 -5.29
N ARG A 644 34.82 -24.22 -4.75
CA ARG A 644 34.98 -24.88 -3.46
C ARG A 644 34.11 -24.13 -2.43
N LEU A 645 33.22 -24.89 -1.79
CA LEU A 645 32.36 -24.46 -0.69
C LEU A 645 33.14 -23.73 0.41
#